data_AF-A0A8J7QG55-F1
#
_entry.id   AF-A0A8J7QG55-F1
#
_cell.length_a   1.000
_cell.length_b   1.000
_cell.length_c   1.000
_cell.angle_alpha   90.00
_cell.angle_beta   90.00
_cell.angle_gamma   90.00
#
_symmetry.space_group_name_H-M   'P 1'
#
loop_
_entity.id
_entity.type
_entity.pdbx_description
1 polymer ?
#
loop_
_entity_poly.entity_id
_entity_poly.type
_entity_poly.pdbx_seq_one_letter_code
_entity_poly.pdbx_strand_id
1 'polypeptide(L)'
;MKWAKFVAIAAALALSLVLAPAPPGYAAPAAAQAAPAKPAEMNYTLVVKTFEWLTGTPIGNVSFVLTVNETVIAGTTNSTGAFSYRWTGEKKQSVYALARRLVLGSNYTAIRICSTMIETSIRSEWEQRLDYVAYYWRNQTFYENLLASLWSSVSGNETTITCQIWVEKGKAVKVSDYDPEQGKIQLAVNPGLPVPEAEPTDYEDWFFVPVDYPVTITDVPDYLGATRYAPLTAKIGKNSTVINWMHHAANEFGRKTLKGIEQRLLWYDHQGFPLENERRDYLQTLAMFEQASNLIGRGNYSVGLDYLDQARERAKFVASELDAVDNYISMTALLVTLFSYGFSSLVPNLFTENEKKRLLANVAIYFALLVTFTATQPHVKVALAMMMRSLTGYADQAQISMDAMMTLAAAFALSTFLFFPMFLLSILRVFSFAGFVMDVAMRNMKARRNRTLLTIVTVALIVGSSVAFVNVASGRGVVETGRWPGTGVDCLVVQTAEYLPKIEQYEVSWLKAQSWAKDVCYEEPLSGSIQVGRQAYLTSVIVMKGQVEVATSLSGKTFDPAFYQKYYNLSSYVIGSMPGKNERGILLSSSIPNVFVGDVVELRLYMVSTSTQRTDVQERSIGTFVVKGLFDPEGVSKLARLDGQPLFKDAGKLILAPNGVLPPEIAQIREVTVVTAQDADAKSLAREIAFMFRH
;
A
#
# COMPACT_ATOMS: atom_id res chain seq x y z
N MET A 1 25.43 -22.87 -24.48
CA MET A 1 25.25 -24.03 -25.39
C MET A 1 23.86 -24.69 -25.22
N LYS A 2 22.78 -23.90 -25.21
CA LYS A 2 21.36 -24.36 -25.20
C LYS A 2 20.45 -23.49 -26.09
N TRP A 3 21.03 -22.68 -26.98
CA TRP A 3 20.31 -21.80 -27.91
C TRP A 3 20.26 -22.33 -29.36
N ALA A 4 21.00 -23.40 -29.69
CA ALA A 4 21.07 -23.94 -31.06
C ALA A 4 20.08 -25.10 -31.34
N LYS A 5 19.25 -25.52 -30.36
CA LYS A 5 18.28 -26.62 -30.55
C LYS A 5 16.82 -26.17 -30.67
N PHE A 6 16.48 -24.92 -30.37
CA PHE A 6 15.10 -24.42 -30.53
C PHE A 6 14.81 -23.83 -31.92
N VAL A 7 15.84 -23.36 -32.63
CA VAL A 7 15.70 -22.88 -34.02
C VAL A 7 15.47 -24.03 -35.01
N ALA A 8 15.85 -25.26 -34.66
CA ALA A 8 15.72 -26.44 -35.53
C ALA A 8 14.31 -27.07 -35.55
N ILE A 9 13.41 -26.70 -34.62
CA ILE A 9 12.04 -27.27 -34.57
C ILE A 9 11.03 -26.31 -35.25
N ALA A 10 11.31 -25.01 -35.29
CA ALA A 10 10.47 -24.01 -35.96
C ALA A 10 10.56 -24.06 -37.50
N ALA A 11 11.65 -24.58 -38.06
CA ALA A 11 11.83 -24.70 -39.52
C ALA A 11 11.14 -25.95 -40.13
N ALA A 12 10.64 -26.89 -39.32
CA ALA A 12 10.08 -28.15 -39.79
C ALA A 12 8.54 -28.16 -39.93
N LEU A 13 7.84 -27.10 -39.51
CA LEU A 13 6.36 -27.01 -39.59
C LEU A 13 5.85 -26.00 -40.63
N ALA A 14 6.74 -25.25 -41.29
CA ALA A 14 6.39 -24.26 -42.32
C ALA A 14 6.43 -24.81 -43.76
N LEU A 15 6.63 -26.12 -43.96
CA LEU A 15 6.86 -26.72 -45.29
C LEU A 15 5.92 -27.88 -45.63
N SER A 16 4.64 -27.83 -45.22
CA SER A 16 3.64 -28.87 -45.54
C SER A 16 2.27 -28.36 -45.99
N LEU A 17 2.16 -27.15 -46.54
CA LEU A 17 0.88 -26.64 -47.06
C LEU A 17 1.01 -25.78 -48.34
N VAL A 18 1.79 -26.25 -49.32
CA VAL A 18 1.63 -25.81 -50.72
C VAL A 18 1.91 -27.02 -51.61
N LEU A 19 0.84 -27.58 -52.20
CA LEU A 19 0.78 -28.38 -53.44
C LEU A 19 -0.31 -29.46 -53.32
N ALA A 20 -1.50 -29.15 -53.82
CA ALA A 20 -2.42 -30.15 -54.36
C ALA A 20 -3.19 -29.54 -55.54
N PRO A 21 -3.53 -30.34 -56.58
CA PRO A 21 -3.83 -29.86 -57.91
C PRO A 21 -5.30 -29.50 -58.10
N ALA A 22 -5.55 -28.65 -59.09
CA ALA A 22 -6.87 -28.28 -59.57
C ALA A 22 -7.64 -29.51 -60.12
N PRO A 23 -8.93 -29.68 -59.79
CA PRO A 23 -9.81 -30.61 -60.51
C PRO A 23 -10.38 -29.93 -61.78
N PRO A 24 -10.78 -30.73 -62.78
CA PRO A 24 -11.12 -30.24 -64.11
C PRO A 24 -12.47 -29.52 -64.14
N GLY A 25 -12.56 -28.58 -65.08
CA GLY A 25 -13.80 -27.90 -65.42
C GLY A 25 -14.88 -28.88 -65.86
N TYR A 26 -16.01 -28.83 -65.16
CA TYR A 26 -17.29 -29.31 -65.66
C TYR A 26 -18.12 -28.11 -66.09
N ALA A 27 -18.32 -27.98 -67.40
CA ALA A 27 -19.40 -27.19 -67.95
C ALA A 27 -20.71 -27.95 -67.68
N ALA A 28 -21.62 -27.33 -66.92
CA ALA A 28 -23.01 -27.76 -66.80
C ALA A 28 -23.91 -26.74 -67.51
N PRO A 29 -24.99 -27.20 -68.16
CA PRO A 29 -25.74 -26.42 -69.15
C PRO A 29 -26.55 -25.30 -68.50
N ALA A 30 -26.82 -24.27 -69.31
CA ALA A 30 -27.75 -23.20 -69.01
C ALA A 30 -29.13 -23.78 -68.63
N ALA A 31 -29.45 -23.75 -67.34
CA ALA A 31 -30.80 -23.91 -66.86
C ALA A 31 -31.56 -22.60 -67.08
N ALA A 32 -32.66 -22.70 -67.81
CA ALA A 32 -33.55 -21.61 -68.15
C ALA A 32 -33.90 -20.74 -66.92
N GLN A 33 -33.80 -19.42 -67.10
CA GLN A 33 -34.39 -18.43 -66.21
C GLN A 33 -35.89 -18.70 -66.11
N ALA A 34 -36.32 -19.28 -64.99
CA ALA A 34 -37.71 -19.17 -64.56
C ALA A 34 -37.93 -17.72 -64.10
N ALA A 35 -38.96 -17.08 -64.67
CA ALA A 35 -39.40 -15.75 -64.30
C ALA A 35 -39.54 -15.62 -62.76
N PRO A 36 -39.18 -14.48 -62.15
CA PRO A 36 -39.33 -14.29 -60.72
C PRO A 36 -40.81 -14.44 -60.36
N ALA A 37 -41.12 -15.50 -59.61
CA ALA A 37 -42.41 -15.62 -58.95
C ALA A 37 -42.57 -14.41 -58.02
N LYS A 38 -43.73 -13.76 -58.12
CA LYS A 38 -44.16 -12.67 -57.24
C LYS A 38 -43.77 -13.01 -55.78
N PRO A 39 -43.09 -12.11 -55.04
CA PRO A 39 -42.76 -12.38 -53.65
C PRO A 39 -44.05 -12.68 -52.87
N ALA A 40 -44.12 -13.86 -52.27
CA ALA A 40 -45.23 -14.20 -51.38
C ALA A 40 -45.12 -13.29 -50.15
N GLU A 41 -46.13 -12.43 -49.95
CA GLU A 41 -46.27 -11.62 -48.75
C GLU A 41 -46.35 -12.56 -47.52
N MET A 42 -45.43 -12.39 -46.58
CA MET A 42 -45.43 -13.11 -45.31
C MET A 42 -45.89 -12.21 -44.17
N ASN A 43 -46.70 -12.77 -43.27
CA ASN A 43 -47.16 -12.09 -42.08
C ASN A 43 -46.19 -12.35 -40.94
N TYR A 44 -45.74 -11.29 -40.27
CA TYR A 44 -44.87 -11.36 -39.11
C TYR A 44 -45.63 -10.90 -37.86
N THR A 45 -45.53 -11.68 -36.79
CA THR A 45 -46.07 -11.32 -35.47
C THR A 45 -44.92 -11.24 -34.47
N LEU A 46 -44.60 -10.05 -33.96
CA LEU A 46 -43.67 -9.87 -32.84
C LEU A 46 -44.46 -9.94 -31.52
N VAL A 47 -44.00 -10.75 -30.59
CA VAL A 47 -44.48 -10.79 -29.21
C VAL A 47 -43.32 -10.43 -28.27
N VAL A 48 -43.39 -9.25 -27.65
CA VAL A 48 -42.44 -8.82 -26.62
C VAL A 48 -43.02 -9.11 -25.25
N LYS A 49 -42.25 -9.75 -24.37
CA LYS A 49 -42.60 -10.01 -22.97
C LYS A 49 -41.52 -9.46 -22.05
N THR A 50 -41.90 -8.66 -21.06
CA THR A 50 -40.98 -8.06 -20.09
C THR A 50 -41.16 -8.68 -18.71
N PHE A 51 -40.05 -9.10 -18.11
CA PHE A 51 -40.02 -9.74 -16.80
C PHE A 51 -39.01 -9.06 -15.86
N GLU A 52 -39.32 -9.01 -14.57
CA GLU A 52 -38.36 -8.67 -13.53
C GLU A 52 -37.41 -9.85 -13.33
N TRP A 53 -36.10 -9.59 -13.28
CA TRP A 53 -35.09 -10.64 -13.19
C TRP A 53 -35.13 -11.37 -11.84
N LEU A 54 -35.18 -10.62 -10.75
CA LEU A 54 -35.07 -11.14 -9.39
C LEU A 54 -36.32 -11.92 -8.96
N THR A 55 -37.50 -11.49 -9.39
CA THR A 55 -38.77 -12.11 -8.96
C THR A 55 -39.41 -13.00 -10.02
N GLY A 56 -38.99 -12.88 -11.29
CA GLY A 56 -39.62 -13.58 -12.42
C GLY A 56 -41.03 -13.09 -12.76
N THR A 57 -41.47 -11.97 -12.18
CA THR A 57 -42.82 -11.45 -12.39
C THR A 57 -42.92 -10.64 -13.69
N PRO A 58 -44.03 -10.74 -14.45
CA PRO A 58 -44.22 -9.91 -15.64
C PRO A 58 -44.43 -8.45 -15.25
N ILE A 59 -43.75 -7.54 -15.95
CA ILE A 59 -43.83 -6.09 -15.70
C ILE A 59 -44.66 -5.42 -16.79
N GLY A 60 -45.77 -4.79 -16.42
CA GLY A 60 -46.58 -3.98 -17.33
C GLY A 60 -46.13 -2.53 -17.41
N ASN A 61 -46.63 -1.81 -18.43
CA ASN A 61 -46.40 -0.38 -18.64
C ASN A 61 -44.92 0.00 -18.88
N VAL A 62 -44.16 -0.90 -19.49
CA VAL A 62 -42.77 -0.63 -19.92
C VAL A 62 -42.82 -0.16 -21.37
N SER A 63 -42.46 1.10 -21.61
CA SER A 63 -42.29 1.62 -22.98
C SER A 63 -40.96 1.14 -23.55
N PHE A 64 -40.96 0.66 -24.79
CA PHE A 64 -39.74 0.24 -25.46
C PHE A 64 -39.73 0.63 -26.94
N VAL A 65 -38.52 0.74 -27.48
CA VAL A 65 -38.27 0.81 -28.93
C VAL A 65 -37.29 -0.30 -29.28
N LEU A 66 -37.72 -1.24 -30.12
CA LEU A 66 -36.94 -2.39 -30.54
C LEU A 66 -36.74 -2.31 -32.07
N THR A 67 -35.48 -2.35 -32.51
CA THR A 67 -35.15 -2.52 -33.93
C THR A 67 -34.83 -3.99 -34.18
N VAL A 68 -35.70 -4.68 -34.92
CA VAL A 68 -35.49 -6.06 -35.35
C VAL A 68 -35.07 -6.05 -36.80
N ASN A 69 -33.83 -6.46 -37.08
CA ASN A 69 -33.17 -6.30 -38.38
C ASN A 69 -33.18 -4.82 -38.85
N GLU A 70 -34.17 -4.42 -39.66
CA GLU A 70 -34.32 -3.06 -40.19
C GLU A 70 -35.67 -2.42 -39.79
N THR A 71 -36.56 -3.17 -39.14
CA THR A 71 -37.89 -2.69 -38.73
C THR A 71 -37.83 -2.11 -37.32
N VAL A 72 -38.20 -0.83 -37.18
CA VAL A 72 -38.30 -0.16 -35.88
C VAL A 72 -39.72 -0.32 -35.34
N ILE A 73 -39.84 -0.90 -34.15
CA ILE A 73 -41.12 -1.15 -33.49
C ILE A 73 -41.10 -0.46 -32.12
N ALA A 74 -42.06 0.43 -31.88
CA ALA A 74 -42.24 1.10 -30.60
C ALA A 74 -43.57 0.64 -29.98
N GLY A 75 -43.57 0.41 -28.67
CA GLY A 75 -44.75 -0.11 -27.97
C GLY A 75 -44.66 0.06 -26.46
N THR A 76 -45.77 -0.21 -25.78
CA THR A 76 -45.84 -0.28 -24.32
C THR A 76 -46.49 -1.60 -23.92
N THR A 77 -45.91 -2.30 -22.96
CA THR A 77 -46.43 -3.59 -22.51
C THR A 77 -47.75 -3.42 -21.72
N ASN A 78 -48.68 -4.36 -21.91
CA ASN A 78 -49.96 -4.38 -21.20
C ASN A 78 -49.80 -4.78 -19.72
N SER A 79 -50.89 -4.89 -18.95
CA SER A 79 -50.86 -5.29 -17.53
C SER A 79 -50.26 -6.68 -17.28
N THR A 80 -50.21 -7.54 -18.30
CA THR A 80 -49.58 -8.87 -18.26
C THR A 80 -48.11 -8.87 -18.71
N GLY A 81 -47.53 -7.68 -18.94
CA GLY A 81 -46.15 -7.51 -19.40
C GLY A 81 -45.90 -7.94 -20.84
N ALA A 82 -46.94 -8.01 -21.68
CA ALA A 82 -46.85 -8.45 -23.06
C ALA A 82 -47.24 -7.33 -24.05
N PHE A 83 -46.62 -7.33 -25.22
CA PHE A 83 -46.98 -6.50 -26.37
C PHE A 83 -46.92 -7.35 -27.63
N SER A 84 -47.91 -7.20 -28.52
CA SER A 84 -47.93 -7.87 -29.82
C SER A 84 -48.07 -6.87 -30.96
N TYR A 85 -47.30 -7.07 -32.02
CA TYR A 85 -47.32 -6.24 -33.22
C TYR A 85 -47.29 -7.10 -34.46
N ARG A 86 -48.12 -6.76 -35.45
CA ARG A 86 -48.23 -7.50 -36.72
C ARG A 86 -47.86 -6.60 -37.89
N TRP A 87 -47.03 -7.10 -38.80
CA TRP A 87 -46.71 -6.43 -40.05
C TRP A 87 -46.54 -7.44 -41.18
N THR A 88 -46.61 -6.95 -42.42
CA THR A 88 -46.38 -7.74 -43.64
C THR A 88 -45.02 -7.37 -44.23
N GLY A 89 -44.28 -8.37 -44.73
CA GLY A 89 -42.96 -8.16 -45.33
C GLY A 89 -42.82 -8.85 -46.68
N GLU A 90 -42.07 -8.20 -47.59
CA GLU A 90 -41.89 -8.63 -48.99
C GLU A 90 -40.82 -9.71 -49.19
N LYS A 91 -40.01 -10.01 -48.15
CA LYS A 91 -38.96 -11.05 -48.19
C LYS A 91 -39.20 -12.06 -47.09
N LYS A 92 -38.96 -13.34 -47.39
CA LYS A 92 -38.83 -14.42 -46.40
C LYS A 92 -37.61 -14.11 -45.54
N GLN A 93 -37.80 -13.52 -44.37
CA GLN A 93 -36.71 -13.29 -43.42
C GLN A 93 -36.14 -14.63 -43.00
N SER A 94 -34.82 -14.71 -42.89
CA SER A 94 -34.13 -15.89 -42.37
C SER A 94 -34.64 -16.21 -40.97
N VAL A 95 -34.52 -17.47 -40.58
CA VAL A 95 -34.91 -18.05 -39.27
C VAL A 95 -34.15 -17.43 -38.08
N TYR A 96 -33.41 -16.33 -38.30
CA TYR A 96 -32.59 -15.62 -37.33
C TYR A 96 -32.99 -14.14 -37.31
N ALA A 97 -33.95 -13.80 -36.45
CA ALA A 97 -34.26 -12.41 -36.16
C ALA A 97 -33.29 -11.87 -35.09
N LEU A 98 -32.57 -10.78 -35.41
CA LEU A 98 -31.64 -10.14 -34.49
C LEU A 98 -32.20 -8.81 -34.00
N ALA A 99 -32.16 -8.60 -32.68
CA ALA A 99 -32.41 -7.30 -32.09
C ALA A 99 -31.14 -6.44 -32.19
N ARG A 100 -31.21 -5.35 -32.98
CA ARG A 100 -30.09 -4.42 -33.23
C ARG A 100 -30.07 -3.21 -32.31
N ARG A 101 -31.24 -2.79 -31.84
CA ARG A 101 -31.39 -1.64 -30.95
C ARG A 101 -32.50 -1.92 -29.97
N LEU A 102 -32.26 -1.60 -28.70
CA LEU A 102 -33.27 -1.61 -27.64
C LEU A 102 -33.20 -0.30 -26.88
N VAL A 103 -34.34 0.38 -26.77
CA VAL A 103 -34.54 1.49 -25.84
C VAL A 103 -35.58 1.05 -24.84
N LEU A 104 -35.28 1.16 -23.55
CA LEU A 104 -36.24 0.92 -22.46
C LEU A 104 -36.52 2.23 -21.75
N GLY A 105 -37.79 2.54 -21.54
CA GLY A 105 -38.20 3.67 -20.69
C GLY A 105 -38.43 3.26 -19.24
N SER A 106 -38.79 4.23 -18.43
CA SER A 106 -39.15 4.03 -17.01
C SER A 106 -38.00 3.53 -16.13
N ASN A 107 -36.75 3.91 -16.44
CA ASN A 107 -35.57 3.62 -15.61
C ASN A 107 -35.30 2.12 -15.39
N TYR A 108 -35.41 1.33 -16.45
CA TYR A 108 -35.10 -0.11 -16.42
C TYR A 108 -33.78 -0.42 -17.14
N THR A 109 -32.93 -1.25 -16.53
CA THR A 109 -31.73 -1.82 -17.15
C THR A 109 -32.04 -3.23 -17.64
N ALA A 110 -31.67 -3.55 -18.88
CA ALA A 110 -31.77 -4.90 -19.42
C ALA A 110 -30.65 -5.81 -18.87
N ILE A 111 -31.03 -6.96 -18.32
CA ILE A 111 -30.10 -8.00 -17.82
C ILE A 111 -29.92 -9.09 -18.89
N ARG A 112 -31.02 -9.48 -19.55
CA ARG A 112 -31.03 -10.57 -20.53
C ARG A 112 -32.09 -10.33 -21.60
N ILE A 113 -31.74 -10.62 -22.84
CA ILE A 113 -32.66 -10.61 -23.98
C ILE A 113 -32.70 -12.03 -24.58
N CYS A 114 -33.82 -12.73 -24.45
CA CYS A 114 -33.99 -14.12 -24.87
C CYS A 114 -32.89 -15.05 -24.33
N SER A 115 -31.96 -15.49 -25.18
CA SER A 115 -30.80 -16.32 -24.80
C SER A 115 -29.52 -15.51 -24.55
N THR A 116 -29.50 -14.22 -24.85
CA THR A 116 -28.31 -13.36 -24.75
C THR A 116 -28.27 -12.66 -23.39
N MET A 117 -27.21 -12.91 -22.62
CA MET A 117 -26.90 -12.17 -21.40
C MET A 117 -26.22 -10.85 -21.77
N ILE A 118 -26.74 -9.75 -21.24
CA ILE A 118 -26.21 -8.40 -21.49
C ILE A 118 -24.98 -8.14 -20.60
N GLU A 119 -24.87 -8.85 -19.47
CA GLU A 119 -23.77 -8.73 -18.50
C GLU A 119 -22.41 -9.25 -19.00
N THR A 120 -22.38 -10.14 -19.99
CA THR A 120 -21.16 -10.86 -20.42
C THR A 120 -20.36 -10.19 -21.54
N SER A 121 -20.77 -9.02 -22.04
CA SER A 121 -20.06 -8.32 -23.13
C SER A 121 -19.02 -7.33 -22.57
N ILE A 122 -17.75 -7.72 -22.60
CA ILE A 122 -16.63 -6.86 -22.19
C ILE A 122 -16.36 -5.82 -23.29
N ARG A 123 -16.21 -4.56 -22.89
CA ARG A 123 -15.80 -3.45 -23.75
C ARG A 123 -14.27 -3.48 -23.88
N SER A 124 -13.71 -3.72 -25.07
CA SER A 124 -12.32 -3.36 -25.38
C SER A 124 -12.29 -2.53 -26.66
N GLU A 125 -11.53 -1.43 -26.64
CA GLU A 125 -11.38 -0.54 -27.80
C GLU A 125 -10.50 -1.14 -28.92
N TRP A 126 -9.76 -2.22 -28.64
CA TRP A 126 -8.70 -2.68 -29.54
C TRP A 126 -8.72 -4.18 -29.84
N GLU A 127 -9.72 -4.94 -29.37
CA GLU A 127 -9.99 -6.30 -29.83
C GLU A 127 -11.46 -6.49 -30.19
N GLN A 128 -11.70 -7.22 -31.28
CA GLN A 128 -12.98 -7.48 -31.93
C GLN A 128 -13.96 -8.32 -31.07
N ARG A 129 -14.40 -7.81 -29.91
CA ARG A 129 -15.61 -8.28 -29.21
C ARG A 129 -16.42 -7.09 -28.67
N LEU A 130 -16.98 -6.32 -29.59
CA LEU A 130 -18.09 -5.40 -29.31
C LEU A 130 -19.38 -6.11 -29.71
N ASP A 131 -20.27 -6.40 -28.76
CA ASP A 131 -21.62 -6.85 -29.09
C ASP A 131 -22.69 -5.75 -28.94
N TYR A 132 -22.38 -4.58 -28.33
CA TYR A 132 -23.24 -3.36 -28.33
C TYR A 132 -22.60 -2.14 -27.64
N VAL A 133 -23.18 -0.95 -27.85
CA VAL A 133 -22.94 0.31 -27.11
C VAL A 133 -24.16 0.63 -26.26
N ALA A 134 -24.00 1.04 -25.01
CA ALA A 134 -25.13 1.42 -24.16
C ALA A 134 -24.87 2.62 -23.27
N TYR A 135 -25.92 3.38 -22.98
CA TYR A 135 -25.90 4.60 -22.15
C TYR A 135 -27.29 4.89 -21.58
N TYR A 136 -27.34 5.69 -20.51
CA TYR A 136 -28.59 6.16 -19.93
C TYR A 136 -28.79 7.65 -20.19
N TRP A 137 -29.97 8.03 -20.68
CA TRP A 137 -30.30 9.40 -21.04
C TRP A 137 -31.79 9.68 -20.87
N ARG A 138 -32.15 10.80 -20.22
CA ARG A 138 -33.54 11.27 -20.06
C ARG A 138 -34.55 10.18 -19.67
N ASN A 139 -34.28 9.46 -18.58
CA ASN A 139 -35.11 8.36 -18.06
C ASN A 139 -35.28 7.14 -18.98
N GLN A 140 -34.37 6.98 -19.94
CA GLN A 140 -34.35 5.85 -20.87
C GLN A 140 -32.95 5.23 -20.92
N THR A 141 -32.89 3.90 -21.01
CA THR A 141 -31.64 3.17 -21.30
C THR A 141 -31.58 2.83 -22.77
N PHE A 142 -30.46 3.11 -23.40
CA PHE A 142 -30.20 2.87 -24.82
C PHE A 142 -29.20 1.75 -24.95
N TYR A 143 -29.50 0.80 -25.84
CA TYR A 143 -28.62 -0.28 -26.27
C TYR A 143 -28.60 -0.28 -27.79
N GLU A 144 -27.44 -0.05 -28.39
CA GLU A 144 -27.23 0.11 -29.83
C GLU A 144 -26.22 -0.93 -30.34
N ASN A 145 -26.36 -1.36 -31.60
CA ASN A 145 -25.55 -2.42 -32.21
C ASN A 145 -25.64 -3.78 -31.50
N LEU A 146 -26.75 -4.05 -30.81
CA LEU A 146 -27.03 -5.35 -30.21
C LEU A 146 -27.01 -6.48 -31.26
N LEU A 147 -26.53 -7.64 -30.85
CA LEU A 147 -26.60 -8.89 -31.63
C LEU A 147 -27.37 -9.96 -30.86
N ALA A 148 -28.49 -9.59 -30.23
CA ALA A 148 -29.30 -10.52 -29.45
C ALA A 148 -30.23 -11.35 -30.35
N SER A 149 -30.08 -12.68 -30.30
CA SER A 149 -30.89 -13.63 -31.05
C SER A 149 -32.30 -13.74 -30.47
N LEU A 150 -33.30 -13.46 -31.30
CA LEU A 150 -34.72 -13.62 -30.95
C LEU A 150 -35.21 -15.01 -31.34
N TRP A 151 -36.20 -15.52 -30.61
CA TRP A 151 -36.79 -16.82 -30.95
C TRP A 151 -37.82 -16.63 -32.05
N SER A 152 -37.73 -17.42 -33.11
CA SER A 152 -38.72 -17.39 -34.19
C SER A 152 -39.30 -18.78 -34.44
N SER A 153 -40.62 -18.85 -34.60
CA SER A 153 -41.32 -20.04 -35.08
C SER A 153 -42.10 -19.71 -36.35
N VAL A 154 -42.06 -20.62 -37.33
CA VAL A 154 -42.78 -20.45 -38.60
C VAL A 154 -43.95 -21.44 -38.61
N SER A 155 -45.16 -20.93 -38.81
CA SER A 155 -46.37 -21.74 -38.95
C SER A 155 -47.17 -21.26 -40.17
N GLY A 156 -47.14 -22.04 -41.26
CA GLY A 156 -47.76 -21.65 -42.53
C GLY A 156 -47.16 -20.38 -43.13
N ASN A 157 -48.00 -19.36 -43.39
CA ASN A 157 -47.59 -18.03 -43.89
C ASN A 157 -47.31 -17.01 -42.78
N GLU A 158 -47.30 -17.44 -41.50
CA GLU A 158 -47.03 -16.58 -40.35
C GLU A 158 -45.70 -16.94 -39.69
N THR A 159 -44.84 -15.94 -39.50
CA THR A 159 -43.63 -16.06 -38.68
C THR A 159 -43.85 -15.33 -37.36
N THR A 160 -43.83 -16.06 -36.26
CA THR A 160 -43.93 -15.48 -34.91
C THR A 160 -42.54 -15.29 -34.34
N ILE A 161 -42.19 -14.05 -34.00
CA ILE A 161 -40.93 -13.68 -33.34
C ILE A 161 -41.25 -13.38 -31.88
N THR A 162 -40.63 -14.10 -30.95
CA THR A 162 -40.78 -13.89 -29.50
C THR A 162 -39.52 -13.26 -28.94
N CYS A 163 -39.69 -12.12 -28.26
CA CYS A 163 -38.64 -11.41 -27.54
C CYS A 163 -38.97 -11.42 -26.04
N GLN A 164 -38.17 -12.08 -25.23
CA GLN A 164 -38.27 -12.00 -23.77
C GLN A 164 -37.18 -11.09 -23.24
N ILE A 165 -37.56 -9.97 -22.63
CA ILE A 165 -36.62 -9.00 -22.07
C ILE A 165 -36.72 -9.09 -20.55
N TRP A 166 -35.61 -9.42 -19.92
CA TRP A 166 -35.49 -9.41 -18.48
C TRP A 166 -34.83 -8.12 -18.05
N VAL A 167 -35.49 -7.40 -17.16
CA VAL A 167 -35.09 -6.05 -16.75
C VAL A 167 -35.07 -5.92 -15.24
N GLU A 168 -34.29 -4.96 -14.75
CA GLU A 168 -34.30 -4.53 -13.36
C GLU A 168 -34.39 -3.02 -13.26
N LYS A 169 -35.03 -2.51 -12.20
CA LYS A 169 -35.07 -1.07 -11.98
C LYS A 169 -33.68 -0.57 -11.64
N GLY A 170 -33.24 0.47 -12.33
CA GLY A 170 -31.95 1.08 -12.10
C GLY A 170 -32.01 2.43 -11.38
N LYS A 171 -30.85 2.87 -10.92
CA LYS A 171 -30.61 4.17 -10.29
C LYS A 171 -29.28 4.71 -10.77
N ALA A 172 -29.19 6.03 -10.96
CA ALA A 172 -27.92 6.71 -11.18
C ALA A 172 -27.14 6.78 -9.87
N VAL A 173 -25.90 6.30 -9.88
CA VAL A 173 -24.96 6.34 -8.77
C VAL A 173 -23.63 6.86 -9.26
N LYS A 174 -22.84 7.41 -8.35
CA LYS A 174 -21.47 7.79 -8.65
C LYS A 174 -20.53 6.60 -8.47
N VAL A 175 -19.55 6.46 -9.34
CA VAL A 175 -18.49 5.48 -9.24
C VAL A 175 -17.17 6.22 -9.29
N SER A 176 -16.34 6.04 -8.25
CA SER A 176 -15.02 6.66 -8.21
C SER A 176 -14.07 5.98 -9.21
N ASP A 177 -13.50 6.70 -10.15
CA ASP A 177 -12.84 6.17 -11.35
C ASP A 177 -11.36 6.60 -11.48
N TYR A 178 -10.71 6.79 -10.34
CA TYR A 178 -9.29 7.18 -10.28
C TYR A 178 -8.41 5.98 -9.88
N ASP A 179 -7.43 5.65 -10.73
CA ASP A 179 -6.39 4.67 -10.47
C ASP A 179 -5.22 5.32 -9.71
N PRO A 180 -4.81 4.78 -8.54
CA PRO A 180 -3.59 5.15 -7.84
C PRO A 180 -2.32 5.31 -8.70
N GLU A 181 -2.19 4.55 -9.79
CA GLU A 181 -0.99 4.54 -10.61
C GLU A 181 -1.07 5.44 -11.85
N GLN A 182 -2.25 5.52 -12.49
CA GLN A 182 -2.42 6.19 -13.79
C GLN A 182 -3.22 7.49 -13.73
N GLY A 183 -3.89 7.75 -12.62
CA GLY A 183 -4.86 8.84 -12.52
C GLY A 183 -6.23 8.41 -12.99
N LYS A 184 -7.02 9.34 -13.54
CA LYS A 184 -8.39 9.06 -13.97
C LYS A 184 -8.41 8.03 -15.11
N ILE A 185 -9.21 6.97 -14.95
CA ILE A 185 -9.34 5.89 -15.92
C ILE A 185 -10.81 5.65 -16.29
N GLN A 186 -11.05 5.02 -17.43
CA GLN A 186 -12.39 4.56 -17.75
C GLN A 186 -12.65 3.19 -17.11
N LEU A 187 -13.78 3.04 -16.43
CA LEU A 187 -14.20 1.77 -15.84
C LEU A 187 -15.24 1.06 -16.71
N ALA A 188 -15.14 -0.26 -16.75
CA ALA A 188 -16.20 -1.13 -17.24
C ALA A 188 -17.10 -1.52 -16.06
N VAL A 189 -18.33 -1.02 -16.06
CA VAL A 189 -19.34 -1.29 -15.02
C VAL A 189 -20.42 -2.15 -15.65
N ASN A 190 -20.55 -3.41 -15.28
CA ASN A 190 -21.51 -4.34 -15.87
C ASN A 190 -22.53 -4.83 -14.82
N PRO A 191 -23.85 -4.78 -15.09
CA PRO A 191 -24.53 -4.25 -16.29
C PRO A 191 -24.83 -2.73 -16.21
N GLY A 192 -23.89 -1.92 -15.70
CA GLY A 192 -24.06 -0.48 -15.55
C GLY A 192 -23.90 0.30 -16.86
N LEU A 193 -24.59 1.43 -16.96
CA LEU A 193 -24.59 2.27 -18.15
C LEU A 193 -24.04 3.66 -17.84
N PRO A 194 -23.11 4.23 -18.63
CA PRO A 194 -22.63 5.59 -18.41
C PRO A 194 -23.76 6.62 -18.58
N VAL A 195 -23.70 7.71 -17.81
CA VAL A 195 -24.66 8.83 -17.86
C VAL A 195 -23.96 10.08 -18.42
N PRO A 196 -23.99 10.32 -19.74
CA PRO A 196 -23.19 11.39 -20.37
C PRO A 196 -23.68 12.82 -20.09
N GLU A 197 -24.90 13.01 -19.58
CA GLU A 197 -25.45 14.35 -19.25
C GLU A 197 -24.91 14.90 -17.92
N ALA A 198 -24.37 14.04 -17.07
CA ALA A 198 -23.87 14.46 -15.77
C ALA A 198 -22.43 15.00 -15.92
N GLU A 199 -22.15 16.15 -15.30
CA GLU A 199 -20.80 16.71 -15.29
C GLU A 199 -19.85 15.72 -14.60
N PRO A 200 -18.80 15.26 -15.31
CA PRO A 200 -17.79 14.40 -14.71
C PRO A 200 -17.05 15.20 -13.65
N THR A 201 -16.81 14.59 -12.50
CA THR A 201 -15.92 15.18 -11.49
C THR A 201 -14.51 14.66 -11.69
N ASP A 202 -13.51 15.25 -11.02
CA ASP A 202 -12.11 14.82 -11.16
C ASP A 202 -11.86 13.37 -10.68
N TYR A 203 -12.75 12.83 -9.84
CA TYR A 203 -12.58 11.53 -9.18
C TYR A 203 -13.77 10.57 -9.30
N GLU A 204 -14.91 11.04 -9.81
CA GLU A 204 -16.15 10.27 -9.90
C GLU A 204 -16.89 10.54 -11.22
N ASP A 205 -17.36 9.45 -11.82
CA ASP A 205 -18.25 9.45 -12.98
C ASP A 205 -19.61 8.82 -12.65
N TRP A 206 -20.64 9.19 -13.42
CA TRP A 206 -22.00 8.73 -13.18
C TRP A 206 -22.35 7.49 -14.00
N PHE A 207 -22.88 6.48 -13.31
CA PHE A 207 -23.37 5.25 -13.92
C PHE A 207 -24.79 4.94 -13.45
N PHE A 208 -25.64 4.52 -14.39
CA PHE A 208 -26.96 4.00 -14.15
C PHE A 208 -26.90 2.48 -14.00
N VAL A 209 -27.24 1.98 -12.82
CA VAL A 209 -27.01 0.58 -12.44
C VAL A 209 -28.27 -0.03 -11.82
N PRO A 210 -28.53 -1.34 -12.00
CA PRO A 210 -29.68 -2.00 -11.40
C PRO A 210 -29.60 -2.02 -9.87
N VAL A 211 -30.73 -1.78 -9.22
CA VAL A 211 -30.87 -1.82 -7.76
C VAL A 211 -31.01 -3.27 -7.30
N ASP A 212 -30.36 -3.62 -6.19
CA ASP A 212 -30.39 -4.97 -5.60
C ASP A 212 -29.88 -6.11 -6.52
N TYR A 213 -29.16 -5.76 -7.59
CA TYR A 213 -28.45 -6.68 -8.49
C TYR A 213 -26.93 -6.54 -8.32
N PRO A 214 -26.15 -7.62 -8.39
CA PRO A 214 -24.68 -7.54 -8.32
C PRO A 214 -24.11 -6.85 -9.57
N VAL A 215 -23.35 -5.78 -9.36
CA VAL A 215 -22.65 -5.03 -10.41
C VAL A 215 -21.17 -5.35 -10.31
N THR A 216 -20.56 -5.74 -11.42
CA THR A 216 -19.12 -6.00 -11.52
C THR A 216 -18.43 -4.81 -12.16
N ILE A 217 -17.39 -4.29 -11.51
CA ILE A 217 -16.62 -3.14 -11.95
C ILE A 217 -15.18 -3.56 -12.17
N THR A 218 -14.67 -3.34 -13.37
CA THR A 218 -13.31 -3.67 -13.78
C THR A 218 -12.65 -2.48 -14.45
N ASP A 219 -11.34 -2.37 -14.30
CA ASP A 219 -10.52 -1.55 -15.20
C ASP A 219 -10.52 -2.15 -16.62
N VAL A 220 -10.20 -1.33 -17.60
CA VAL A 220 -10.09 -1.79 -18.99
C VAL A 220 -8.90 -2.75 -19.09
N PRO A 221 -9.09 -4.00 -19.57
CA PRO A 221 -7.99 -4.95 -19.67
C PRO A 221 -6.90 -4.44 -20.62
N ASP A 222 -5.65 -4.71 -20.27
CA ASP A 222 -4.49 -4.40 -21.14
C ASP A 222 -4.49 -5.30 -22.39
N TYR A 223 -3.56 -5.08 -23.34
CA TYR A 223 -3.43 -5.85 -24.60
C TYR A 223 -3.33 -7.37 -24.42
N LEU A 224 -2.98 -7.84 -23.22
CA LEU A 224 -2.89 -9.26 -22.86
C LEU A 224 -4.19 -9.80 -22.23
N GLY A 225 -5.25 -9.01 -22.18
CA GLY A 225 -6.54 -9.36 -21.56
C GLY A 225 -6.51 -9.39 -20.02
N ALA A 226 -5.42 -8.93 -19.41
CA ALA A 226 -5.25 -8.89 -17.96
C ALA A 226 -5.76 -7.55 -17.40
N THR A 227 -6.61 -7.63 -16.36
CA THR A 227 -6.96 -6.47 -15.54
C THR A 227 -5.86 -6.22 -14.51
N ARG A 228 -5.62 -4.95 -14.20
CA ARG A 228 -4.58 -4.50 -13.28
C ARG A 228 -4.94 -4.82 -11.83
N TYR A 229 -6.23 -4.73 -11.53
CA TYR A 229 -6.83 -5.06 -10.24
C TYR A 229 -7.86 -6.18 -10.37
N ALA A 230 -8.19 -6.82 -9.25
CA ALA A 230 -9.25 -7.81 -9.23
C ALA A 230 -10.62 -7.12 -9.42
N PRO A 231 -11.58 -7.73 -10.15
CA PRO A 231 -12.92 -7.18 -10.32
C PRO A 231 -13.62 -6.90 -8.98
N LEU A 232 -14.24 -5.72 -8.86
CA LEU A 232 -15.06 -5.35 -7.71
C LEU A 232 -16.51 -5.74 -7.97
N THR A 233 -17.08 -6.62 -7.15
CA THR A 233 -18.53 -6.91 -7.17
C THR A 233 -19.24 -6.14 -6.07
N ALA A 234 -20.14 -5.24 -6.43
CA ALA A 234 -20.90 -4.40 -5.51
C ALA A 234 -22.41 -4.60 -5.69
N LYS A 235 -23.17 -4.59 -4.59
CA LYS A 235 -24.64 -4.62 -4.60
C LYS A 235 -25.16 -3.28 -4.08
N ILE A 236 -26.02 -2.64 -4.86
CA ILE A 236 -26.49 -1.28 -4.56
C ILE A 236 -27.90 -1.33 -4.00
N GLY A 237 -28.05 -0.86 -2.76
CA GLY A 237 -29.37 -0.67 -2.15
C GLY A 237 -29.99 0.67 -2.51
N LYS A 238 -31.26 0.87 -2.12
CA LYS A 238 -32.00 2.12 -2.41
C LYS A 238 -31.32 3.39 -1.88
N ASN A 239 -30.63 3.28 -0.74
CA ASN A 239 -29.95 4.39 -0.06
C ASN A 239 -28.50 4.62 -0.50
N SER A 240 -27.91 3.70 -1.26
CA SER A 240 -26.53 3.83 -1.73
C SER A 240 -26.43 4.90 -2.81
N THR A 241 -25.43 5.78 -2.70
CA THR A 241 -25.21 6.92 -3.62
C THR A 241 -23.88 6.83 -4.37
N VAL A 242 -22.88 6.18 -3.78
CA VAL A 242 -21.51 6.09 -4.31
C VAL A 242 -21.01 4.65 -4.22
N ILE A 243 -20.34 4.18 -5.28
CA ILE A 243 -19.52 2.97 -5.29
C ILE A 243 -18.06 3.40 -5.30
N ASN A 244 -17.32 3.04 -4.25
CA ASN A 244 -15.93 3.45 -4.10
C ASN A 244 -14.98 2.40 -4.70
N TRP A 245 -14.89 2.36 -6.03
CA TRP A 245 -13.92 1.50 -6.73
C TRP A 245 -12.47 1.92 -6.47
N MET A 246 -12.21 3.22 -6.29
CA MET A 246 -10.90 3.77 -5.99
C MET A 246 -10.37 3.26 -4.65
N HIS A 247 -11.22 3.14 -3.63
CA HIS A 247 -10.84 2.52 -2.35
C HIS A 247 -10.42 1.05 -2.52
N HIS A 248 -11.14 0.29 -3.34
CA HIS A 248 -10.77 -1.09 -3.69
C HIS A 248 -9.42 -1.15 -4.42
N ALA A 249 -9.23 -0.29 -5.43
CA ALA A 249 -7.97 -0.17 -6.17
C ALA A 249 -6.79 0.23 -5.26
N ALA A 250 -6.99 1.19 -4.34
CA ALA A 250 -5.97 1.62 -3.39
C ALA A 250 -5.53 0.50 -2.43
N ASN A 251 -6.47 -0.31 -1.94
CA ASN A 251 -6.17 -1.47 -1.10
C ASN A 251 -5.36 -2.54 -1.86
N GLU A 252 -5.79 -2.89 -3.09
CA GLU A 252 -5.08 -3.86 -3.92
C GLU A 252 -3.70 -3.35 -4.34
N PHE A 253 -3.59 -2.06 -4.69
CA PHE A 253 -2.32 -1.40 -4.98
C PHE A 253 -1.35 -1.48 -3.80
N GLY A 254 -1.77 -1.03 -2.61
CA GLY A 254 -0.95 -1.07 -1.40
C GLY A 254 -0.50 -2.50 -1.07
N ARG A 255 -1.42 -3.46 -1.13
CA ARG A 255 -1.10 -4.88 -0.92
C ARG A 255 -0.08 -5.40 -1.92
N LYS A 256 -0.24 -5.09 -3.22
CA LYS A 256 0.68 -5.52 -4.29
C LYS A 256 2.07 -4.91 -4.11
N THR A 257 2.14 -3.63 -3.76
CA THR A 257 3.42 -2.91 -3.52
C THR A 257 4.15 -3.48 -2.31
N LEU A 258 3.44 -3.73 -1.20
CA LEU A 258 4.02 -4.20 0.05
C LEU A 258 4.39 -5.68 0.04
N LYS A 259 3.69 -6.52 -0.74
CA LYS A 259 3.89 -7.97 -0.79
C LYS A 259 5.35 -8.37 -1.06
N GLY A 260 6.04 -7.65 -1.95
CA GLY A 260 7.45 -7.94 -2.26
C GLY A 260 8.38 -7.67 -1.08
N ILE A 261 8.11 -6.61 -0.32
CA ILE A 261 8.87 -6.22 0.88
C ILE A 261 8.59 -7.20 2.02
N GLU A 262 7.31 -7.50 2.27
CA GLU A 262 6.86 -8.44 3.29
C GLU A 262 7.51 -9.82 3.09
N GLN A 263 7.46 -10.35 1.86
CA GLN A 263 8.05 -11.65 1.54
C GLN A 263 9.56 -11.69 1.76
N ARG A 264 10.27 -10.59 1.45
CA ARG A 264 11.72 -10.49 1.71
C ARG A 264 12.00 -10.45 3.21
N LEU A 265 11.28 -9.63 3.98
CA LEU A 265 11.45 -9.54 5.43
C LEU A 265 11.16 -10.86 6.14
N LEU A 266 10.08 -11.56 5.77
CA LEU A 266 9.77 -12.89 6.29
C LEU A 266 10.87 -13.89 5.95
N TRP A 267 11.38 -13.86 4.71
CA TRP A 267 12.47 -14.74 4.30
C TRP A 267 13.74 -14.52 5.14
N TYR A 268 14.10 -13.27 5.41
CA TYR A 268 15.23 -12.91 6.27
C TYR A 268 15.06 -13.44 7.71
N ASP A 269 13.87 -13.27 8.27
CA ASP A 269 13.53 -13.75 9.62
C ASP A 269 13.63 -15.28 9.73
N HIS A 270 13.13 -16.01 8.72
CA HIS A 270 13.28 -17.48 8.64
C HIS A 270 14.73 -17.96 8.60
N GLN A 271 15.68 -17.13 8.15
CA GLN A 271 17.11 -17.47 8.18
C GLN A 271 17.79 -17.10 9.51
N GLY A 272 17.06 -16.50 10.46
CA GLY A 272 17.60 -16.02 11.72
C GLY A 272 18.32 -14.67 11.58
N PHE A 273 17.98 -13.88 10.56
CA PHE A 273 18.52 -12.54 10.35
C PHE A 273 17.39 -11.48 10.42
N PRO A 274 16.88 -11.15 11.62
CA PRO A 274 15.79 -10.19 11.76
C PRO A 274 16.29 -8.77 11.44
N LEU A 275 15.65 -8.15 10.45
CA LEU A 275 15.91 -6.79 10.00
C LEU A 275 14.96 -5.82 10.71
N GLU A 276 15.25 -5.50 11.97
CA GLU A 276 14.32 -4.75 12.82
C GLU A 276 14.06 -3.32 12.34
N ASN A 277 15.07 -2.64 11.79
CA ASN A 277 14.90 -1.27 11.28
C ASN A 277 14.03 -1.24 10.02
N GLU A 278 14.26 -2.18 9.10
CA GLU A 278 13.54 -2.31 7.84
C GLU A 278 12.13 -2.84 8.08
N ARG A 279 11.95 -3.73 9.08
CA ARG A 279 10.63 -4.19 9.53
C ARG A 279 9.80 -3.06 10.12
N ARG A 280 10.40 -2.20 10.94
CA ARG A 280 9.75 -0.95 11.41
C ARG A 280 9.31 -0.09 10.23
N ASP A 281 10.23 0.20 9.31
CA ASP A 281 9.93 1.09 8.19
C ASP A 281 8.85 0.49 7.27
N TYR A 282 8.80 -0.83 7.14
CA TYR A 282 7.69 -1.55 6.48
C TYR A 282 6.35 -1.35 7.21
N LEU A 283 6.30 -1.53 8.53
CA LEU A 283 5.05 -1.35 9.31
C LEU A 283 4.52 0.09 9.26
N GLN A 284 5.42 1.08 9.29
CA GLN A 284 5.05 2.49 9.05
C GLN A 284 4.41 2.67 7.69
N THR A 285 5.04 2.11 6.65
CA THR A 285 4.55 2.20 5.27
C THR A 285 3.17 1.53 5.14
N LEU A 286 2.96 0.39 5.80
CA LEU A 286 1.67 -0.30 5.86
C LEU A 286 0.59 0.60 6.47
N ALA A 287 0.87 1.22 7.63
CA ALA A 287 -0.06 2.14 8.27
C ALA A 287 -0.41 3.35 7.39
N MET A 288 0.55 3.87 6.62
CA MET A 288 0.31 4.95 5.66
C MET A 288 -0.65 4.52 4.54
N PHE A 289 -0.47 3.31 3.96
CA PHE A 289 -1.37 2.76 2.96
C PHE A 289 -2.80 2.56 3.51
N GLU A 290 -2.93 2.03 4.72
CA GLU A 290 -4.24 1.86 5.38
C GLU A 290 -4.93 3.21 5.61
N GLN A 291 -4.19 4.23 6.06
CA GLN A 291 -4.73 5.56 6.29
C GLN A 291 -5.15 6.25 4.98
N ALA A 292 -4.32 6.16 3.93
CA ALA A 292 -4.65 6.66 2.60
C ALA A 292 -5.96 6.03 2.09
N SER A 293 -6.06 4.71 2.19
CA SER A 293 -7.25 3.96 1.80
C SER A 293 -8.49 4.37 2.62
N ASN A 294 -8.36 4.56 3.93
CA ASN A 294 -9.45 5.02 4.80
C ASN A 294 -9.93 6.44 4.44
N LEU A 295 -9.02 7.34 4.08
CA LEU A 295 -9.36 8.71 3.64
C LEU A 295 -10.11 8.68 2.30
N ILE A 296 -9.66 7.87 1.34
CA ILE A 296 -10.34 7.62 0.06
C ILE A 296 -11.72 6.99 0.32
N GLY A 297 -11.81 6.04 1.25
CA GLY A 297 -13.05 5.38 1.67
C GLY A 297 -14.12 6.36 2.18
N ARG A 298 -13.69 7.44 2.84
CA ARG A 298 -14.54 8.52 3.37
C ARG A 298 -14.85 9.63 2.36
N GLY A 299 -14.34 9.55 1.13
CA GLY A 299 -14.54 10.55 0.08
C GLY A 299 -13.57 11.74 0.13
N ASN A 300 -12.51 11.70 0.96
CA ASN A 300 -11.46 12.72 0.96
C ASN A 300 -10.35 12.33 -0.02
N TYR A 301 -10.65 12.39 -1.32
CA TYR A 301 -9.81 11.85 -2.39
C TYR A 301 -8.46 12.54 -2.54
N SER A 302 -8.41 13.88 -2.50
CA SER A 302 -7.18 14.64 -2.71
C SER A 302 -6.13 14.36 -1.64
N VAL A 303 -6.54 14.44 -0.36
CA VAL A 303 -5.67 14.14 0.78
C VAL A 303 -5.30 12.65 0.78
N GLY A 304 -6.27 11.76 0.51
CA GLY A 304 -6.03 10.32 0.44
C GLY A 304 -5.00 9.92 -0.63
N LEU A 305 -5.04 10.55 -1.81
CA LEU A 305 -4.09 10.32 -2.89
C LEU A 305 -2.68 10.85 -2.58
N ASP A 306 -2.57 12.05 -2.02
CA ASP A 306 -1.27 12.60 -1.59
C ASP A 306 -0.61 11.69 -0.54
N TYR A 307 -1.38 11.18 0.43
CA TYR A 307 -0.89 10.17 1.38
C TYR A 307 -0.49 8.86 0.70
N LEU A 308 -1.21 8.43 -0.34
CA LEU A 308 -0.89 7.21 -1.09
C LEU A 308 0.44 7.34 -1.86
N ASP A 309 0.69 8.51 -2.45
CA ASP A 309 1.95 8.82 -3.13
C ASP A 309 3.12 8.87 -2.14
N GLN A 310 2.93 9.48 -0.98
CA GLN A 310 3.93 9.47 0.09
C GLN A 310 4.22 8.04 0.58
N ALA A 311 3.20 7.21 0.76
CA ALA A 311 3.34 5.81 1.13
C ALA A 311 4.10 5.01 0.05
N ARG A 312 3.83 5.29 -1.23
CA ARG A 312 4.54 4.68 -2.37
C ARG A 312 6.02 5.03 -2.38
N GLU A 313 6.38 6.30 -2.19
CA GLU A 313 7.78 6.71 -2.12
C GLU A 313 8.51 6.10 -0.91
N ARG A 314 7.83 6.01 0.24
CA ARG A 314 8.37 5.31 1.42
C ARG A 314 8.58 3.81 1.13
N ALA A 315 7.64 3.15 0.45
CA ALA A 315 7.80 1.74 0.06
C ALA A 315 9.01 1.52 -0.86
N LYS A 316 9.23 2.41 -1.84
CA LYS A 316 10.42 2.37 -2.70
C LYS A 316 11.71 2.54 -1.90
N PHE A 317 11.71 3.46 -0.94
CA PHE A 317 12.85 3.64 -0.03
C PHE A 317 13.14 2.36 0.76
N VAL A 318 12.13 1.74 1.38
CA VAL A 318 12.31 0.47 2.12
C VAL A 318 12.82 -0.65 1.20
N ALA A 319 12.30 -0.75 -0.02
CA ALA A 319 12.79 -1.71 -0.99
C ALA A 319 14.27 -1.48 -1.34
N SER A 320 14.69 -0.21 -1.50
CA SER A 320 16.09 0.13 -1.77
C SER A 320 17.03 -0.14 -0.59
N GLU A 321 16.57 0.05 0.64
CA GLU A 321 17.33 -0.33 1.85
C GLU A 321 17.51 -1.86 1.90
N LEU A 322 16.48 -2.64 1.57
CA LEU A 322 16.62 -4.09 1.45
C LEU A 322 17.62 -4.49 0.35
N ASP A 323 17.65 -3.79 -0.78
CA ASP A 323 18.67 -4.03 -1.82
C ASP A 323 20.09 -3.66 -1.33
N ALA A 324 20.24 -2.63 -0.49
CA ALA A 324 21.51 -2.31 0.15
C ALA A 324 21.94 -3.40 1.13
N VAL A 325 21.00 -3.98 1.88
CA VAL A 325 21.24 -5.13 2.75
C VAL A 325 21.70 -6.36 1.94
N ASP A 326 21.04 -6.66 0.81
CA ASP A 326 21.43 -7.76 -0.09
C ASP A 326 22.90 -7.61 -0.55
N ASN A 327 23.29 -6.37 -0.93
CA ASN A 327 24.65 -6.05 -1.34
C ASN A 327 25.66 -6.20 -0.18
N TYR A 328 25.32 -5.69 1.00
CA TYR A 328 26.15 -5.79 2.19
C TYR A 328 26.40 -7.25 2.61
N ILE A 329 25.34 -8.07 2.57
CA ILE A 329 25.42 -9.52 2.86
C ILE A 329 26.33 -10.23 1.88
N SER A 330 26.20 -9.93 0.59
CA SER A 330 27.03 -10.51 -0.47
C SER A 330 28.52 -10.14 -0.30
N MET A 331 28.82 -8.88 0.00
CA MET A 331 30.19 -8.42 0.26
C MET A 331 30.78 -9.05 1.53
N THR A 332 29.98 -9.17 2.59
CA THR A 332 30.39 -9.81 3.84
C THR A 332 30.75 -11.27 3.61
N ALA A 333 29.94 -12.01 2.85
CA ALA A 333 30.23 -13.41 2.55
C ALA A 333 31.49 -13.59 1.68
N LEU A 334 31.71 -12.69 0.71
CA LEU A 334 32.96 -12.67 -0.06
C LEU A 334 34.17 -12.41 0.85
N LEU A 335 34.07 -11.46 1.78
CA LEU A 335 35.14 -11.15 2.74
C LEU A 335 35.42 -12.31 3.70
N VAL A 336 34.38 -12.97 4.22
CA VAL A 336 34.51 -14.17 5.06
C VAL A 336 35.17 -15.32 4.28
N THR A 337 34.84 -15.48 2.99
CA THR A 337 35.46 -16.48 2.12
C THR A 337 36.94 -16.19 1.92
N LEU A 338 37.29 -14.96 1.54
CA LEU A 338 38.69 -14.54 1.34
C LEU A 338 39.50 -14.70 2.63
N PHE A 339 38.93 -14.30 3.77
CA PHE A 339 39.55 -14.47 5.08
C PHE A 339 39.77 -15.95 5.41
N SER A 340 38.75 -16.78 5.21
CA SER A 340 38.83 -18.23 5.47
C SER A 340 39.90 -18.90 4.61
N TYR A 341 40.03 -18.49 3.34
CA TYR A 341 41.09 -18.98 2.44
C TYR A 341 42.47 -18.50 2.88
N GLY A 342 42.63 -17.21 3.21
CA GLY A 342 43.89 -16.66 3.69
C GLY A 342 44.35 -17.38 4.96
N PHE A 343 43.46 -17.55 5.93
CA PHE A 343 43.75 -18.24 7.18
C PHE A 343 44.08 -19.73 6.97
N SER A 344 43.29 -20.43 6.14
CA SER A 344 43.52 -21.84 5.84
C SER A 344 44.80 -22.09 5.07
N SER A 345 45.29 -21.12 4.29
CA SER A 345 46.57 -21.22 3.60
C SER A 345 47.77 -20.93 4.51
N LEU A 346 47.61 -20.06 5.51
CA LEU A 346 48.69 -19.64 6.41
C LEU A 346 48.94 -20.65 7.53
N VAL A 347 47.88 -21.17 8.15
CA VAL A 347 48.02 -22.00 9.36
C VAL A 347 48.76 -23.31 9.08
N PRO A 348 48.36 -24.19 8.14
CA PRO A 348 49.04 -25.46 7.91
C PRO A 348 50.47 -25.29 7.44
N ASN A 349 50.75 -24.22 6.71
CA ASN A 349 52.11 -23.86 6.32
C ASN A 349 53.03 -23.72 7.54
N LEU A 350 52.56 -23.26 8.71
CA LEU A 350 53.38 -23.11 9.92
C LEU A 350 53.72 -24.46 10.59
N PHE A 351 52.94 -25.51 10.35
CA PHE A 351 53.00 -26.78 11.10
C PHE A 351 53.47 -27.95 10.24
N THR A 352 53.31 -27.89 8.91
CA THR A 352 53.61 -29.01 8.00
C THR A 352 54.55 -28.60 6.88
N GLU A 353 55.63 -29.38 6.72
CA GLU A 353 56.61 -29.20 5.62
C GLU A 353 56.26 -30.04 4.39
N ASN A 354 55.49 -31.12 4.57
CA ASN A 354 55.06 -31.97 3.46
C ASN A 354 53.92 -31.31 2.68
N GLU A 355 54.15 -31.06 1.39
CA GLU A 355 53.21 -30.35 0.51
C GLU A 355 51.84 -31.02 0.42
N LYS A 356 51.78 -32.36 0.37
CA LYS A 356 50.52 -33.10 0.29
C LYS A 356 49.71 -32.97 1.58
N LYS A 357 50.39 -33.10 2.73
CA LYS A 357 49.74 -32.94 4.06
C LYS A 357 49.29 -31.49 4.29
N ARG A 358 50.08 -30.53 3.83
CA ARG A 358 49.74 -29.10 3.88
C ARG A 358 48.48 -28.80 3.08
N LEU A 359 48.40 -29.27 1.83
CA LEU A 359 47.23 -29.02 0.98
C LEU A 359 45.96 -29.66 1.57
N LEU A 360 46.06 -30.88 2.09
CA LEU A 360 44.93 -31.55 2.76
C LEU A 360 44.48 -30.78 4.02
N ALA A 361 45.41 -30.28 4.81
CA ALA A 361 45.11 -29.44 5.97
C ALA A 361 44.53 -28.07 5.58
N ASN A 362 44.98 -27.44 4.48
CA ASN A 362 44.40 -26.19 3.97
C ASN A 362 42.92 -26.38 3.63
N VAL A 363 42.59 -27.44 2.90
CA VAL A 363 41.20 -27.76 2.53
C VAL A 363 40.36 -28.04 3.77
N ALA A 364 40.87 -28.84 4.71
CA ALA A 364 40.15 -29.19 5.93
C ALA A 364 39.85 -27.96 6.81
N ILE A 365 40.84 -27.08 7.02
CA ILE A 365 40.67 -25.85 7.83
C ILE A 365 39.74 -24.87 7.13
N TYR A 366 39.86 -24.70 5.82
CA TYR A 366 38.96 -23.84 5.04
C TYR A 366 37.51 -24.27 5.20
N PHE A 367 37.26 -25.58 5.04
CA PHE A 367 35.93 -26.15 5.17
C PHE A 367 35.36 -25.97 6.58
N ALA A 368 36.16 -26.29 7.60
CA ALA A 368 35.77 -26.15 9.00
C ALA A 368 35.41 -24.71 9.36
N LEU A 369 36.19 -23.74 8.89
CA LEU A 369 35.90 -22.31 9.10
C LEU A 369 34.61 -21.89 8.41
N LEU A 370 34.40 -22.27 7.16
CA LEU A 370 33.20 -21.88 6.43
C LEU A 370 31.93 -22.47 7.07
N VAL A 371 31.97 -23.73 7.50
CA VAL A 371 30.87 -24.36 8.26
C VAL A 371 30.62 -23.62 9.57
N THR A 372 31.67 -23.26 10.30
CA THR A 372 31.56 -22.51 11.56
C THR A 372 30.93 -21.13 11.33
N PHE A 373 31.39 -20.37 10.34
CA PHE A 373 30.81 -19.07 10.00
C PHE A 373 29.36 -19.17 9.53
N THR A 374 29.04 -20.19 8.73
CA THR A 374 27.67 -20.40 8.25
C THR A 374 26.72 -20.77 9.39
N ALA A 375 27.20 -21.52 10.39
CA ALA A 375 26.40 -21.91 11.56
C ALA A 375 26.24 -20.79 12.60
N THR A 376 27.21 -19.88 12.71
CA THR A 376 27.26 -18.85 13.76
C THR A 376 26.88 -17.46 13.29
N GLN A 377 27.02 -17.14 12.00
CA GLN A 377 26.74 -15.82 11.43
C GLN A 377 25.56 -15.89 10.45
N PRO A 378 24.40 -15.31 10.81
CA PRO A 378 23.22 -15.28 9.96
C PRO A 378 23.48 -14.66 8.58
N HIS A 379 24.31 -13.61 8.49
CA HIS A 379 24.67 -12.97 7.22
C HIS A 379 25.29 -13.96 6.22
N VAL A 380 26.18 -14.84 6.68
CA VAL A 380 26.85 -15.82 5.82
C VAL A 380 25.87 -16.89 5.36
N LYS A 381 24.98 -17.34 6.26
CA LYS A 381 23.88 -18.27 5.94
C LYS A 381 22.95 -17.69 4.86
N VAL A 382 22.58 -16.42 5.00
CA VAL A 382 21.71 -15.74 4.04
C VAL A 382 22.39 -15.56 2.69
N ALA A 383 23.64 -15.11 2.67
CA ALA A 383 24.41 -14.97 1.42
C ALA A 383 24.54 -16.30 0.67
N LEU A 384 24.77 -17.38 1.41
CA LEU A 384 24.83 -18.74 0.87
C LEU A 384 23.51 -19.14 0.20
N ALA A 385 22.38 -18.77 0.82
CA ALA A 385 21.05 -18.99 0.24
C ALA A 385 20.81 -18.17 -1.03
N MET A 386 21.24 -16.90 -1.07
CA MET A 386 21.18 -16.07 -2.27
C MET A 386 22.03 -16.65 -3.41
N MET A 387 23.26 -17.10 -3.12
CA MET A 387 24.13 -17.70 -4.13
C MET A 387 23.59 -19.04 -4.65
N MET A 388 23.05 -19.89 -3.77
CA MET A 388 22.38 -21.13 -4.19
C MET A 388 21.15 -20.87 -5.06
N ARG A 389 20.37 -19.83 -4.77
CA ARG A 389 19.28 -19.38 -5.65
C ARG A 389 19.79 -19.05 -7.05
N SER A 390 20.88 -18.29 -7.14
CA SER A 390 21.47 -17.90 -8.43
C SER A 390 21.97 -19.08 -9.25
N LEU A 391 22.51 -20.12 -8.59
CA LEU A 391 23.07 -21.31 -9.23
C LEU A 391 22.00 -22.32 -9.67
N THR A 392 20.89 -22.41 -8.94
CA THR A 392 19.84 -23.41 -9.19
C THR A 392 18.76 -22.91 -10.15
N GLY A 393 18.66 -21.61 -10.40
CA GLY A 393 17.73 -21.04 -11.37
C GLY A 393 16.25 -21.13 -10.96
N TYR A 394 15.94 -21.49 -9.71
CA TYR A 394 14.59 -21.41 -9.16
C TYR A 394 14.23 -19.94 -8.98
N ALA A 395 13.55 -19.38 -9.98
CA ALA A 395 13.24 -17.96 -10.05
C ALA A 395 12.10 -17.53 -9.12
N ASP A 396 11.15 -18.41 -8.80
CA ASP A 396 9.78 -17.94 -8.53
C ASP A 396 9.11 -18.28 -7.18
N GLN A 397 9.74 -18.94 -6.23
CA GLN A 397 9.10 -19.12 -4.92
C GLN A 397 10.04 -18.88 -3.75
N ALA A 398 9.50 -18.12 -2.80
CA ALA A 398 10.00 -17.96 -1.45
C ALA A 398 10.43 -19.31 -0.86
N GLN A 399 11.38 -19.25 0.07
CA GLN A 399 11.72 -20.33 0.99
C GLN A 399 12.61 -21.46 0.43
N ILE A 400 13.86 -21.13 0.08
CA ILE A 400 14.93 -22.06 0.51
C ILE A 400 15.14 -21.79 1.99
N SER A 401 14.32 -22.42 2.85
CA SER A 401 14.65 -22.52 4.27
C SER A 401 15.86 -23.42 4.37
N MET A 402 17.01 -22.87 4.77
CA MET A 402 18.20 -23.69 4.95
C MET A 402 18.11 -24.37 6.32
N ASP A 403 17.62 -25.61 6.30
CA ASP A 403 17.81 -26.56 7.39
C ASP A 403 19.30 -26.84 7.58
N ALA A 404 19.69 -27.31 8.76
CA ALA A 404 21.09 -27.58 9.11
C ALA A 404 21.81 -28.44 8.04
N MET A 405 21.13 -29.46 7.49
CA MET A 405 21.69 -30.33 6.45
C MET A 405 21.85 -29.60 5.11
N MET A 406 20.87 -28.77 4.71
CA MET A 406 20.99 -27.93 3.51
C MET A 406 22.07 -26.86 3.67
N THR A 407 22.20 -26.29 4.88
CA THR A 407 23.22 -25.29 5.17
C THR A 407 24.62 -25.89 5.02
N LEU A 408 24.81 -27.13 5.49
CA LEU A 408 26.08 -27.86 5.40
C LEU A 408 26.38 -28.30 3.96
N ALA A 409 25.37 -28.76 3.21
CA ALA A 409 25.50 -29.11 1.80
C ALA A 409 25.82 -27.90 0.92
N ALA A 410 25.13 -26.77 1.14
CA ALA A 410 25.39 -25.53 0.44
C ALA A 410 26.76 -24.95 0.81
N ALA A 411 27.16 -25.02 2.09
CA ALA A 411 28.52 -24.66 2.51
C ALA A 411 29.54 -25.56 1.81
N PHE A 412 29.25 -26.85 1.59
CA PHE A 412 30.13 -27.76 0.87
C PHE A 412 30.27 -27.44 -0.62
N ALA A 413 29.14 -27.27 -1.31
CA ALA A 413 29.12 -26.96 -2.73
C ALA A 413 29.83 -25.63 -3.01
N LEU A 414 29.55 -24.62 -2.19
CA LEU A 414 30.04 -23.27 -2.38
C LEU A 414 31.49 -23.10 -1.92
N SER A 415 31.91 -23.77 -0.84
CA SER A 415 33.32 -23.86 -0.46
C SER A 415 34.15 -24.47 -1.58
N THR A 416 33.68 -25.56 -2.19
CA THR A 416 34.37 -26.18 -3.33
C THR A 416 34.44 -25.24 -4.53
N PHE A 417 33.33 -24.57 -4.85
CA PHE A 417 33.24 -23.63 -5.96
C PHE A 417 34.13 -22.40 -5.78
N LEU A 418 34.24 -21.83 -4.57
CA LEU A 418 35.06 -20.66 -4.29
C LEU A 418 36.54 -20.99 -4.05
N PHE A 419 36.84 -22.17 -3.51
CA PHE A 419 38.22 -22.60 -3.29
C PHE A 419 38.96 -22.86 -4.61
N PHE A 420 38.30 -23.45 -5.60
CA PHE A 420 38.90 -23.80 -6.88
C PHE A 420 39.48 -22.60 -7.67
N PRO A 421 38.77 -21.48 -7.89
CA PRO A 421 39.31 -20.31 -8.57
C PRO A 421 40.42 -19.63 -7.76
N MET A 422 40.30 -19.55 -6.43
CA MET A 422 41.37 -19.02 -5.56
C MET A 422 42.64 -19.89 -5.64
N PHE A 423 42.48 -21.21 -5.66
CA PHE A 423 43.57 -22.15 -5.87
C PHE A 423 44.20 -22.02 -7.26
N LEU A 424 43.38 -21.84 -8.30
CA LEU A 424 43.85 -21.62 -9.68
C LEU A 424 44.67 -20.33 -9.79
N LEU A 425 44.17 -19.22 -9.21
CA LEU A 425 44.87 -17.94 -9.15
C LEU A 425 46.20 -18.05 -8.38
N SER A 426 46.23 -18.81 -7.28
CA SER A 426 47.46 -19.08 -6.53
C SER A 426 48.49 -19.88 -7.33
N ILE A 427 48.06 -20.80 -8.20
CA ILE A 427 48.97 -21.59 -9.07
C ILE A 427 49.50 -20.75 -10.23
N LEU A 428 48.68 -19.85 -10.78
CA LEU A 428 49.01 -19.04 -11.96
C LEU A 428 50.16 -18.03 -11.75
N ARG A 429 50.72 -17.90 -10.53
CA ARG A 429 51.93 -17.11 -10.21
C ARG A 429 51.95 -15.70 -10.83
N VAL A 430 50.80 -15.04 -10.96
CA VAL A 430 50.66 -13.75 -11.68
C VAL A 430 51.48 -12.62 -11.02
N PHE A 431 51.93 -12.79 -9.77
CA PHE A 431 52.81 -11.84 -9.08
C PHE A 431 54.05 -12.55 -8.51
N SER A 432 55.07 -12.76 -9.35
CA SER A 432 56.35 -13.40 -8.96
C SER A 432 57.05 -12.72 -7.78
N PHE A 433 56.95 -11.38 -7.67
CA PHE A 433 57.49 -10.61 -6.56
C PHE A 433 56.72 -10.83 -5.24
N ALA A 434 55.39 -10.93 -5.30
CA ALA A 434 54.56 -11.23 -4.14
C ALA A 434 54.86 -12.64 -3.58
N GLY A 435 55.15 -13.60 -4.46
CA GLY A 435 55.59 -14.95 -4.06
C GLY A 435 56.88 -14.94 -3.25
N PHE A 436 57.89 -14.18 -3.68
CA PHE A 436 59.17 -14.06 -2.96
C PHE A 436 59.00 -13.38 -1.58
N VAL A 437 58.28 -12.25 -1.53
CA VAL A 437 58.00 -11.55 -0.27
C VAL A 437 57.24 -12.46 0.69
N MET A 438 56.28 -13.23 0.18
CA MET A 438 55.51 -14.18 0.97
C MET A 438 56.37 -15.33 1.48
N ASP A 439 57.28 -15.88 0.68
CA ASP A 439 58.21 -16.93 1.12
C ASP A 439 59.14 -16.45 2.25
N VAL A 440 59.65 -15.22 2.16
CA VAL A 440 60.47 -14.60 3.21
C VAL A 440 59.65 -14.35 4.48
N ALA A 441 58.44 -13.81 4.35
CA ALA A 441 57.51 -13.61 5.47
C ALA A 441 57.17 -14.94 6.15
N MET A 442 56.88 -15.98 5.36
CA MET A 442 56.56 -17.32 5.86
C MET A 442 57.73 -17.99 6.57
N ARG A 443 58.96 -17.83 6.07
CA ARG A 443 60.18 -18.29 6.77
C ARG A 443 60.34 -17.59 8.11
N ASN A 444 60.16 -16.27 8.17
CA ASN A 444 60.22 -15.50 9.40
C ASN A 444 59.13 -15.89 10.40
N MET A 445 57.90 -16.13 9.93
CA MET A 445 56.78 -16.57 10.75
C MET A 445 57.00 -18.00 11.30
N LYS A 446 57.57 -18.91 10.50
CA LYS A 446 57.98 -20.26 10.93
C LYS A 446 59.08 -20.24 11.99
N ALA A 447 60.10 -19.41 11.80
CA ALA A 447 61.22 -19.30 12.74
C ALA A 447 60.78 -18.87 14.14
N ARG A 448 59.64 -18.17 14.26
CA ARG A 448 59.07 -17.69 15.53
C ARG A 448 57.66 -18.22 15.77
N ARG A 449 57.42 -19.50 15.46
CA ARG A 449 56.10 -20.14 15.45
C ARG A 449 55.21 -19.83 16.66
N ASN A 450 55.74 -19.90 17.88
CA ASN A 450 54.94 -19.65 19.09
C ASN A 450 54.49 -18.19 19.19
N ARG A 451 55.37 -17.24 18.86
CA ARG A 451 55.03 -15.81 18.83
C ARG A 451 54.00 -15.52 17.75
N THR A 452 54.20 -16.07 16.56
CA THR A 452 53.29 -15.92 15.42
C THR A 452 51.89 -16.46 15.76
N LEU A 453 51.82 -17.67 16.33
CA LEU A 453 50.55 -18.29 16.72
C LEU A 453 49.82 -17.44 17.77
N LEU A 454 50.54 -16.99 18.80
CA LEU A 454 49.97 -16.13 19.84
C LEU A 454 49.41 -14.84 19.25
N THR A 455 50.14 -14.18 18.34
CA THR A 455 49.65 -12.96 17.67
C THR A 455 48.42 -13.21 16.80
N ILE A 456 48.39 -14.30 16.04
CA ILE A 456 47.24 -14.63 15.18
C ILE A 456 46.00 -14.89 16.03
N VAL A 457 46.12 -15.69 17.09
CA VAL A 457 45.01 -15.97 18.02
C VAL A 457 44.53 -14.69 18.70
N THR A 458 45.44 -13.83 19.14
CA THR A 458 45.09 -12.58 19.82
C THR A 458 44.33 -11.63 18.89
N VAL A 459 44.81 -11.45 17.65
CA VAL A 459 44.11 -10.62 16.64
C VAL A 459 42.74 -11.21 16.31
N ALA A 460 42.65 -12.54 16.11
CA ALA A 460 41.38 -13.21 15.84
C ALA A 460 40.37 -13.05 16.99
N LEU A 461 40.83 -13.12 18.25
CA LEU A 461 39.99 -12.94 19.43
C LEU A 461 39.50 -11.49 19.56
N ILE A 462 40.37 -10.51 19.32
CA ILE A 462 40.00 -9.07 19.32
C ILE A 462 38.98 -8.77 18.21
N VAL A 463 39.22 -9.24 16.99
CA VAL A 463 38.29 -9.02 15.86
C VAL A 463 36.98 -9.75 16.10
N GLY A 464 37.02 -11.02 16.51
CA GLY A 464 35.83 -11.83 16.77
C GLY A 464 34.96 -11.27 17.91
N SER A 465 35.59 -10.81 19.00
CA SER A 465 34.87 -10.16 20.11
C SER A 465 34.27 -8.82 19.71
N SER A 466 34.98 -8.02 18.89
CA SER A 466 34.45 -6.75 18.39
C SER A 466 33.23 -6.95 17.49
N VAL A 467 33.27 -7.93 16.57
CA VAL A 467 32.12 -8.26 15.70
C VAL A 467 30.95 -8.81 16.52
N ALA A 468 31.21 -9.71 17.46
CA ALA A 468 30.16 -10.24 18.34
C ALA A 468 29.52 -9.14 19.19
N PHE A 469 30.32 -8.22 19.74
CA PHE A 469 29.84 -7.08 20.52
C PHE A 469 28.99 -6.14 19.66
N VAL A 470 29.45 -5.78 18.46
CA VAL A 470 28.70 -4.93 17.52
C VAL A 470 27.37 -5.59 17.16
N ASN A 471 27.34 -6.90 16.85
CA ASN A 471 26.09 -7.60 16.52
C ASN A 471 25.10 -7.68 17.69
N VAL A 472 25.60 -7.88 18.92
CA VAL A 472 24.75 -7.90 20.12
C VAL A 472 24.23 -6.50 20.45
N ALA A 473 25.04 -5.46 20.21
CA ALA A 473 24.68 -4.07 20.45
C ALA A 473 23.74 -3.51 19.37
N SER A 474 23.93 -3.87 18.10
CA SER A 474 23.10 -3.41 16.99
C SER A 474 21.75 -4.12 16.91
N GLY A 475 21.66 -5.35 17.42
CA GLY A 475 20.43 -6.17 17.37
C GLY A 475 19.35 -5.83 18.41
N ARG A 476 19.53 -4.80 19.26
CA ARG A 476 18.52 -4.39 20.26
C ARG A 476 18.01 -2.98 19.98
N GLY A 477 16.94 -2.90 19.20
CA GLY A 477 16.23 -1.65 18.90
C GLY A 477 15.42 -1.06 20.06
N VAL A 478 15.15 -1.85 21.12
CA VAL A 478 14.40 -1.39 22.30
C VAL A 478 15.24 -1.60 23.55
N VAL A 479 15.58 -0.50 24.23
CA VAL A 479 16.34 -0.50 25.49
C VAL A 479 15.43 -0.02 26.61
N GLU A 480 15.25 -0.86 27.63
CA GLU A 480 14.59 -0.46 28.87
C GLU A 480 15.55 0.41 29.70
N THR A 481 15.26 1.71 29.79
CA THR A 481 16.12 2.68 30.49
C THR A 481 15.82 2.80 31.98
N GLY A 482 14.63 2.38 32.44
CA GLY A 482 14.26 2.41 33.85
C GLY A 482 12.84 1.93 34.15
N ARG A 483 12.52 1.87 35.45
CA ARG A 483 11.18 1.60 35.99
C ARG A 483 10.88 2.60 37.09
N TRP A 484 9.65 3.10 37.13
CA TRP A 484 9.19 4.02 38.17
C TRP A 484 7.72 3.72 38.54
N PRO A 485 7.26 4.12 39.73
CA PRO A 485 5.88 3.90 40.15
C PRO A 485 4.91 4.71 39.30
N GLY A 486 3.92 4.05 38.72
CA GLY A 486 2.84 4.69 37.94
C GLY A 486 1.62 5.06 38.79
N THR A 487 0.58 5.58 38.13
CA THR A 487 -0.65 6.08 38.78
C THR A 487 -1.79 5.04 38.87
N GLY A 488 -1.54 3.78 38.48
CA GLY A 488 -2.54 2.71 38.48
C GLY A 488 -3.50 2.71 37.28
N VAL A 489 -3.28 3.61 36.31
CA VAL A 489 -3.99 3.64 35.02
C VAL A 489 -3.09 3.05 33.94
N ASP A 490 -3.57 2.03 33.24
CA ASP A 490 -2.86 1.48 32.08
C ASP A 490 -2.88 2.48 30.93
N CYS A 491 -1.69 2.95 30.57
CA CYS A 491 -1.52 3.97 29.55
C CYS A 491 -0.17 3.83 28.84
N LEU A 492 -0.08 4.47 27.69
CA LEU A 492 1.08 4.57 26.83
C LEU A 492 1.40 6.04 26.64
N VAL A 493 2.64 6.39 26.93
CA VAL A 493 3.17 7.74 26.71
C VAL A 493 4.23 7.64 25.63
N VAL A 494 3.95 8.21 24.47
CA VAL A 494 4.88 8.29 23.34
C VAL A 494 5.45 9.70 23.32
N GLN A 495 6.75 9.84 23.56
CA GLN A 495 7.42 11.14 23.61
C GLN A 495 8.65 11.15 22.70
N THR A 496 8.78 12.19 21.89
CA THR A 496 9.94 12.40 21.01
C THR A 496 11.00 13.25 21.70
N ALA A 497 12.28 12.96 21.51
CA ALA A 497 13.32 13.88 21.96
C ALA A 497 13.28 15.17 21.13
N GLU A 498 13.79 16.27 21.70
CA GLU A 498 13.72 17.62 21.09
C GLU A 498 14.30 17.72 19.67
N TYR A 499 15.28 16.86 19.34
CA TYR A 499 15.97 16.85 18.04
C TYR A 499 15.45 15.80 17.05
N LEU A 500 14.50 14.96 17.49
CA LEU A 500 13.90 13.91 16.66
C LEU A 500 12.67 14.45 15.91
N PRO A 501 12.21 13.76 14.86
CA PRO A 501 11.03 14.17 14.10
C PRO A 501 9.83 14.36 15.04
N LYS A 502 8.92 15.27 14.69
CA LYS A 502 7.67 15.45 15.43
C LYS A 502 6.74 14.28 15.16
N ILE A 503 5.85 13.99 16.11
CA ILE A 503 4.73 13.06 15.88
C ILE A 503 3.79 13.75 14.89
N GLU A 504 3.37 13.03 13.86
CA GLU A 504 2.48 13.57 12.85
C GLU A 504 1.01 13.43 13.25
N GLN A 505 0.15 14.30 12.74
CA GLN A 505 -1.28 14.27 13.05
C GLN A 505 -1.94 12.95 12.60
N TYR A 506 -1.42 12.31 11.54
CA TYR A 506 -1.92 11.02 11.08
C TYR A 506 -1.64 9.90 12.10
N GLU A 507 -0.50 9.97 12.80
CA GLU A 507 -0.09 9.00 13.81
C GLU A 507 -1.03 9.05 15.01
N VAL A 508 -1.36 10.26 15.46
CA VAL A 508 -2.38 10.48 16.50
C VAL A 508 -3.75 9.98 16.06
N SER A 509 -4.10 10.19 14.79
CA SER A 509 -5.39 9.75 14.22
C SER A 509 -5.47 8.22 14.10
N TRP A 510 -4.37 7.58 13.74
CA TRP A 510 -4.23 6.13 13.70
C TRP A 510 -4.35 5.53 15.11
N LEU A 511 -3.67 6.12 16.11
CA LEU A 511 -3.79 5.70 17.51
C LEU A 511 -5.24 5.82 18.02
N LYS A 512 -5.95 6.88 17.64
CA LYS A 512 -7.38 7.08 17.96
C LYS A 512 -8.32 6.06 17.31
N ALA A 513 -7.91 5.46 16.19
CA ALA A 513 -8.73 4.50 15.46
C ALA A 513 -8.60 3.07 16.01
N GLN A 514 -7.63 2.81 16.90
CA GLN A 514 -7.37 1.48 17.43
C GLN A 514 -8.45 1.04 18.41
N SER A 515 -8.87 -0.23 18.33
CA SER A 515 -9.89 -0.80 19.22
C SER A 515 -9.45 -0.84 20.69
N TRP A 516 -8.15 -0.93 20.94
CA TRP A 516 -7.55 -0.96 22.28
C TRP A 516 -7.34 0.45 22.88
N ALA A 517 -7.47 1.51 22.08
CA ALA A 517 -7.29 2.89 22.54
C ALA A 517 -8.62 3.46 23.05
N LYS A 518 -8.72 3.69 24.36
CA LYS A 518 -9.94 4.23 24.99
C LYS A 518 -10.05 5.73 24.86
N ASP A 519 -8.95 6.43 25.18
CA ASP A 519 -8.85 7.88 25.10
C ASP A 519 -7.42 8.26 24.67
N VAL A 520 -7.28 9.24 23.77
CA VAL A 520 -5.99 9.69 23.23
C VAL A 520 -5.89 11.21 23.31
N CYS A 521 -4.86 11.70 23.99
CA CYS A 521 -4.48 13.09 24.08
C CYS A 521 -3.11 13.31 23.46
N TYR A 522 -2.85 14.51 22.97
CA TYR A 522 -1.53 14.90 22.46
C TYR A 522 -1.19 16.31 22.92
N GLU A 523 0.10 16.62 22.97
CA GLU A 523 0.63 17.90 23.42
C GLU A 523 1.59 18.50 22.38
N GLU A 524 1.43 19.79 22.13
CA GLU A 524 2.31 20.58 21.27
C GLU A 524 2.97 21.66 22.14
N PRO A 525 4.30 21.58 22.39
CA PRO A 525 4.98 22.60 23.17
C PRO A 525 5.09 23.91 22.37
N LEU A 526 4.83 25.02 23.08
CA LEU A 526 5.00 26.40 22.61
C LEU A 526 6.40 26.97 22.94
N SER A 527 7.17 26.24 23.74
CA SER A 527 8.48 26.65 24.22
C SER A 527 9.48 25.50 24.08
N GLY A 528 10.73 25.83 23.81
CA GLY A 528 11.80 24.87 23.54
C GLY A 528 12.21 24.86 22.07
N SER A 529 12.85 23.78 21.62
CA SER A 529 13.35 23.64 20.25
C SER A 529 12.21 23.30 19.27
N ILE A 530 11.90 24.23 18.37
CA ILE A 530 10.88 24.08 17.31
C ILE A 530 11.56 24.18 15.95
N GLN A 531 11.23 23.26 15.04
CA GLN A 531 11.71 23.27 13.66
C GLN A 531 10.77 24.09 12.76
N VAL A 532 11.23 25.22 12.22
CA VAL A 532 10.46 25.97 11.20
C VAL A 532 11.20 25.88 9.87
N GLY A 533 10.60 25.15 8.93
CA GLY A 533 11.26 24.80 7.67
C GLY A 533 12.48 23.90 7.90
N ARG A 534 13.68 24.37 7.53
CA ARG A 534 14.95 23.65 7.73
C ARG A 534 15.77 24.16 8.93
N GLN A 535 15.26 25.13 9.68
CA GLN A 535 15.98 25.77 10.78
C GLN A 535 15.32 25.45 12.12
N ALA A 536 16.16 25.15 13.11
CA ALA A 536 15.76 25.00 14.49
C ALA A 536 15.79 26.35 15.21
N TYR A 537 14.74 26.64 15.95
CA TYR A 537 14.60 27.83 16.78
C TYR A 537 14.37 27.43 18.23
N LEU A 538 15.07 28.10 19.15
CA LEU A 538 14.67 28.10 20.56
C LEU A 538 13.55 29.12 20.74
N THR A 539 12.43 28.66 21.28
CA THR A 539 11.21 29.44 21.40
C THR A 539 10.82 29.65 22.86
N SER A 540 10.30 30.83 23.16
CA SER A 540 9.63 31.14 24.42
C SER A 540 8.44 32.05 24.16
N VAL A 541 7.47 32.06 25.07
CA VAL A 541 6.23 32.82 24.88
C VAL A 541 6.30 34.16 25.60
N ILE A 542 5.78 35.19 24.94
CA ILE A 542 5.55 36.54 25.46
C ILE A 542 4.05 36.77 25.52
N VAL A 543 3.58 37.35 26.63
CA VAL A 543 2.17 37.75 26.82
C VAL A 543 2.08 39.26 26.74
N MET A 544 1.31 39.76 25.78
CA MET A 544 1.03 41.17 25.57
C MET A 544 -0.41 41.49 25.97
N LYS A 545 -0.63 42.59 26.69
CA LYS A 545 -1.96 43.15 26.97
C LYS A 545 -2.04 44.54 26.33
N GLY A 546 -2.69 44.61 25.17
CA GLY A 546 -2.63 45.80 24.32
C GLY A 546 -1.22 46.01 23.77
N GLN A 547 -0.59 47.15 24.09
CA GLN A 547 0.79 47.47 23.68
C GLN A 547 1.82 47.20 24.79
N VAL A 548 1.38 46.70 25.94
CA VAL A 548 2.25 46.47 27.11
C VAL A 548 2.63 45.00 27.18
N GLU A 549 3.93 44.75 27.29
CA GLU A 549 4.48 43.44 27.61
C GLU A 549 4.26 43.15 29.09
N VAL A 550 3.57 42.05 29.38
CA VAL A 550 3.15 41.72 30.75
C VAL A 550 4.01 40.58 31.33
N ALA A 551 4.48 39.68 30.48
CA ALA A 551 5.43 38.64 30.87
C ALA A 551 6.21 38.10 29.66
N THR A 552 7.47 37.72 29.91
CA THR A 552 8.39 37.16 28.91
C THR A 552 9.04 35.86 29.38
N SER A 553 9.62 35.14 28.43
CA SER A 553 10.31 33.88 28.67
C SER A 553 9.43 32.84 29.37
N LEU A 554 8.15 32.79 28.98
CA LEU A 554 7.20 31.82 29.48
C LEU A 554 7.34 30.50 28.71
N SER A 555 7.11 29.41 29.43
CA SER A 555 6.89 28.10 28.84
C SER A 555 5.43 27.95 28.46
N GLY A 556 5.15 27.20 27.41
CA GLY A 556 3.76 26.91 27.07
C GLY A 556 3.62 25.56 26.42
N LYS A 557 2.42 25.00 26.53
CA LYS A 557 2.04 23.80 25.77
C LYS A 557 0.55 23.76 25.50
N THR A 558 0.17 23.01 24.48
CA THR A 558 -1.23 22.70 24.22
C THR A 558 -1.71 21.52 25.05
N PHE A 559 -3.01 21.50 25.33
CA PHE A 559 -3.65 20.41 26.05
C PHE A 559 -5.08 20.18 25.56
N ASP A 560 -5.61 18.97 25.79
CA ASP A 560 -7.04 18.67 25.64
C ASP A 560 -7.77 18.95 26.97
N PRO A 561 -8.64 19.97 27.04
CA PRO A 561 -9.33 20.32 28.28
C PRO A 561 -10.20 19.19 28.84
N ALA A 562 -10.83 18.38 27.98
CA ALA A 562 -11.68 17.29 28.43
C ALA A 562 -10.85 16.14 29.01
N PHE A 563 -9.72 15.82 28.38
CA PHE A 563 -8.81 14.79 28.86
C PHE A 563 -8.19 15.18 30.20
N TYR A 564 -7.68 16.42 30.30
CA TYR A 564 -7.05 16.92 31.52
C TYR A 564 -8.04 17.05 32.68
N GLN A 565 -9.30 17.39 32.39
CA GLN A 565 -10.34 17.37 33.39
C GLN A 565 -10.64 15.96 33.91
N LYS A 566 -10.72 14.98 33.01
CA LYS A 566 -11.07 13.60 33.33
C LYS A 566 -9.99 12.87 34.12
N TYR A 567 -8.72 13.06 33.76
CA TYR A 567 -7.60 12.27 34.30
C TYR A 567 -6.75 13.01 35.34
N TYR A 568 -6.62 14.33 35.25
CA TYR A 568 -5.79 15.12 36.15
C TYR A 568 -6.60 16.05 37.07
N ASN A 569 -7.92 16.14 36.86
CA ASN A 569 -8.82 17.04 37.60
C ASN A 569 -8.33 18.51 37.64
N LEU A 570 -7.82 19.00 36.49
CA LEU A 570 -7.15 20.29 36.41
C LEU A 570 -8.04 21.47 36.85
N SER A 571 -9.36 21.43 36.62
CA SER A 571 -10.26 22.52 37.03
C SER A 571 -10.25 22.82 38.53
N SER A 572 -9.94 21.84 39.38
CA SER A 572 -9.85 22.06 40.83
C SER A 572 -8.74 23.03 41.24
N TYR A 573 -7.77 23.27 40.34
CA TYR A 573 -6.65 24.19 40.52
C TYR A 573 -6.77 25.47 39.70
N VAL A 574 -7.88 25.66 38.98
CA VAL A 574 -8.12 26.80 38.09
C VAL A 574 -9.21 27.69 38.67
N ILE A 575 -8.89 28.96 38.88
CA ILE A 575 -9.85 30.02 39.19
C ILE A 575 -10.41 30.54 37.86
N GLY A 576 -11.71 30.37 37.63
CA GLY A 576 -12.40 30.75 36.39
C GLY A 576 -13.05 29.55 35.72
N SER A 577 -12.90 29.44 34.40
CA SER A 577 -13.47 28.36 33.58
C SER A 577 -12.40 27.66 32.75
N MET A 578 -12.57 26.36 32.52
CA MET A 578 -11.77 25.63 31.53
C MET A 578 -12.17 26.08 30.12
N PRO A 579 -11.21 26.27 29.20
CA PRO A 579 -11.52 26.58 27.82
C PRO A 579 -12.16 25.37 27.11
N GLY A 580 -13.05 25.64 26.15
CA GLY A 580 -13.63 24.63 25.28
C GLY A 580 -12.66 24.12 24.22
N LYS A 581 -13.05 23.05 23.52
CA LYS A 581 -12.28 22.48 22.40
C LYS A 581 -12.19 23.49 21.25
N ASN A 582 -10.99 23.74 20.73
CA ASN A 582 -10.69 24.73 19.69
C ASN A 582 -11.13 26.17 20.04
N GLU A 583 -11.46 26.46 21.30
CA GLU A 583 -11.78 27.81 21.72
C GLU A 583 -10.49 28.61 21.88
N ARG A 584 -10.47 29.87 21.44
CA ARG A 584 -9.34 30.80 21.69
C ARG A 584 -9.31 31.30 23.13
N GLY A 585 -9.43 30.39 24.08
CA GLY A 585 -9.36 30.63 25.51
C GLY A 585 -8.11 29.98 26.10
N ILE A 586 -7.33 30.70 26.91
CA ILE A 586 -6.10 30.17 27.53
C ILE A 586 -6.19 30.14 29.05
N LEU A 587 -5.37 29.30 29.66
CA LEU A 587 -5.11 29.31 31.09
C LEU A 587 -3.70 29.83 31.35
N LEU A 588 -3.58 30.71 32.34
CA LEU A 588 -2.31 31.34 32.73
C LEU A 588 -1.99 31.08 34.19
N SER A 589 -0.71 31.09 34.54
CA SER A 589 -0.28 31.02 35.93
C SER A 589 -0.72 32.29 36.69
N SER A 590 -1.22 32.13 37.91
CA SER A 590 -1.55 33.26 38.80
C SER A 590 -0.34 34.12 39.17
N SER A 591 0.89 33.62 38.93
CA SER A 591 2.14 34.35 39.10
C SER A 591 2.37 35.45 38.05
N ILE A 592 1.62 35.45 36.94
CA ILE A 592 1.76 36.47 35.88
C ILE A 592 1.05 37.75 36.35
N PRO A 593 1.76 38.86 36.56
CA PRO A 593 1.17 40.09 37.09
C PRO A 593 0.21 40.73 36.08
N ASN A 594 -0.74 41.55 36.54
CA ASN A 594 -1.58 42.42 35.70
C ASN A 594 -2.48 41.73 34.64
N VAL A 595 -2.74 40.43 34.79
CA VAL A 595 -3.66 39.66 33.96
C VAL A 595 -4.78 39.05 34.81
N PHE A 596 -6.03 39.23 34.39
CA PHE A 596 -7.22 38.75 35.08
C PHE A 596 -8.07 37.86 34.17
N VAL A 597 -8.93 37.04 34.77
CA VAL A 597 -9.92 36.24 34.02
C VAL A 597 -10.86 37.17 33.25
N GLY A 598 -11.02 36.91 31.96
CA GLY A 598 -11.79 37.72 31.03
C GLY A 598 -10.96 38.70 30.19
N ASP A 599 -9.69 38.93 30.54
CA ASP A 599 -8.80 39.78 29.74
C ASP A 599 -8.53 39.17 28.37
N VAL A 600 -8.32 40.03 27.38
CA VAL A 600 -7.83 39.64 26.04
C VAL A 600 -6.33 39.94 25.99
N VAL A 601 -5.54 38.91 25.70
CA VAL A 601 -4.08 38.99 25.59
C VAL A 601 -3.63 38.47 24.23
N GLU A 602 -2.55 39.03 23.70
CA GLU A 602 -1.87 38.53 22.51
C GLU A 602 -0.68 37.68 22.94
N LEU A 603 -0.59 36.45 22.42
CA LEU A 603 0.57 35.59 22.61
C LEU A 603 1.52 35.78 21.44
N ARG A 604 2.80 36.06 21.74
CA ARG A 604 3.88 36.11 20.75
C ARG A 604 4.95 35.09 21.08
N LEU A 605 5.54 34.50 20.05
CA LEU A 605 6.70 33.63 20.17
C LEU A 605 7.95 34.46 19.92
N TYR A 606 8.84 34.42 20.91
CA TYR A 606 10.20 34.91 20.77
C TYR A 606 11.07 33.75 20.32
N MET A 607 11.62 33.86 19.10
CA MET A 607 12.34 32.79 18.41
C MET A 607 13.79 33.19 18.19
N VAL A 608 14.72 32.35 18.65
CA VAL A 608 16.17 32.56 18.48
C VAL A 608 16.74 31.41 17.66
N SER A 609 17.33 31.73 16.50
CA SER A 609 17.95 30.72 15.63
C SER A 609 19.16 30.08 16.30
N THR A 610 19.23 28.75 16.28
CA THR A 610 20.37 27.99 16.85
C THR A 610 21.46 27.66 15.84
N SER A 611 21.27 27.97 14.55
CA SER A 611 22.10 27.43 13.46
C SER A 611 23.13 28.39 12.86
N THR A 612 23.20 29.67 13.30
CA THR A 612 24.13 30.65 12.71
C THR A 612 24.91 31.44 13.76
N GLN A 613 26.15 31.84 13.43
CA GLN A 613 27.00 32.73 14.25
C GLN A 613 26.41 34.15 14.43
N ARG A 614 25.25 34.44 13.82
CA ARG A 614 24.43 35.63 14.06
C ARG A 614 23.15 35.20 14.76
N THR A 615 22.87 35.77 15.93
CA THR A 615 21.58 35.67 16.60
C THR A 615 20.52 36.39 15.76
N ASP A 616 19.86 35.66 14.87
CA ASP A 616 18.61 36.11 14.26
C ASP A 616 17.48 35.90 15.27
N VAL A 617 16.87 37.01 15.69
CA VAL A 617 15.79 37.05 16.67
C VAL A 617 14.53 37.46 15.93
N GLN A 618 13.52 36.59 15.98
CA GLN A 618 12.23 36.85 15.35
C GLN A 618 11.13 36.79 16.41
N GLU A 619 10.25 37.79 16.39
CA GLU A 619 9.01 37.77 17.14
C GLU A 619 7.85 37.45 16.21
N ARG A 620 7.04 36.46 16.59
CA ARG A 620 5.91 36.02 15.78
C ARG A 620 4.64 35.96 16.61
N SER A 621 3.60 36.68 16.18
CA SER A 621 2.29 36.59 16.83
C SER A 621 1.65 35.23 16.60
N ILE A 622 1.24 34.56 17.68
CA ILE A 622 0.43 33.34 17.66
C ILE A 622 -1.06 33.73 17.47
N GLY A 623 -1.45 34.87 18.02
CA GLY A 623 -2.79 35.43 17.94
C GLY A 623 -3.29 35.97 19.27
N THR A 624 -4.54 36.44 19.27
CA THR A 624 -5.23 36.96 20.44
C THR A 624 -6.11 35.91 21.10
N PHE A 625 -6.04 35.82 22.42
CA PHE A 625 -6.71 34.83 23.25
C PHE A 625 -7.41 35.50 24.43
N VAL A 626 -8.52 34.90 24.86
CA VAL A 626 -9.23 35.31 26.08
C VAL A 626 -8.70 34.49 27.26
N VAL A 627 -8.34 35.14 28.36
CA VAL A 627 -7.92 34.46 29.59
C VAL A 627 -9.15 33.86 30.26
N LYS A 628 -9.30 32.53 30.21
CA LYS A 628 -10.48 31.84 30.75
C LYS A 628 -10.34 31.44 32.20
N GLY A 629 -9.10 31.27 32.66
CA GLY A 629 -8.82 30.92 34.04
C GLY A 629 -7.36 31.17 34.41
N LEU A 630 -7.13 31.37 35.69
CA LEU A 630 -5.80 31.46 36.30
C LEU A 630 -5.59 30.25 37.20
N PHE A 631 -4.48 29.54 37.04
CA PHE A 631 -4.18 28.38 37.89
C PHE A 631 -3.14 28.69 38.95
N ASP A 632 -3.27 28.01 40.09
CA ASP A 632 -2.26 28.06 41.16
C ASP A 632 -1.04 27.21 40.77
N PRO A 633 0.16 27.81 40.58
CA PRO A 633 1.34 27.07 40.17
C PRO A 633 1.81 26.05 41.21
N GLU A 634 1.61 26.30 42.51
CA GLU A 634 2.01 25.35 43.55
C GLU A 634 1.13 24.10 43.54
N GLY A 635 -0.18 24.27 43.40
CA GLY A 635 -1.12 23.16 43.23
C GLY A 635 -0.84 22.35 41.96
N VAL A 636 -0.69 23.04 40.83
CA VAL A 636 -0.45 22.41 39.51
C VAL A 636 0.90 21.69 39.44
N SER A 637 1.95 22.19 40.09
CA SER A 637 3.26 21.51 40.13
C SER A 637 3.26 20.14 40.83
N LYS A 638 2.24 19.86 41.66
CA LYS A 638 2.08 18.57 42.37
C LYS A 638 1.37 17.52 41.52
N LEU A 639 0.80 17.92 40.37
CA LEU A 639 0.14 16.99 39.47
C LEU A 639 1.17 16.06 38.81
N ALA A 640 0.90 14.76 38.91
CA ALA A 640 1.65 13.74 38.20
C ALA A 640 0.92 13.34 36.91
N ARG A 641 1.70 13.06 35.88
CA ARG A 641 1.28 12.37 34.65
C ARG A 641 0.84 10.96 35.00
N LEU A 642 0.15 10.32 34.06
CA LEU A 642 -0.31 8.94 34.24
C LEU A 642 0.84 7.95 34.42
N ASP A 643 2.03 8.26 33.89
CA ASP A 643 3.25 7.48 34.10
C ASP A 643 3.93 7.74 35.46
N GLY A 644 3.46 8.69 36.27
CA GLY A 644 4.02 9.03 37.58
C GLY A 644 5.08 10.15 37.57
N GLN A 645 5.48 10.65 36.40
CA GLN A 645 6.37 11.82 36.32
C GLN A 645 5.61 13.14 36.55
N PRO A 646 6.27 14.25 36.91
CA PRO A 646 5.61 15.55 37.02
C PRO A 646 4.95 15.98 35.69
N LEU A 647 3.68 16.42 35.74
CA LEU A 647 2.93 16.89 34.57
C LEU A 647 3.45 18.21 34.01
N PHE A 648 4.00 19.04 34.89
CA PHE A 648 4.61 20.32 34.55
C PHE A 648 5.90 20.50 35.34
N LYS A 649 7.00 20.82 34.65
CA LYS A 649 8.32 21.05 35.29
C LYS A 649 8.47 22.47 35.85
N ASP A 650 7.84 23.46 35.20
CA ASP A 650 7.86 24.87 35.61
C ASP A 650 6.46 25.49 35.51
N ALA A 651 5.65 25.28 36.55
CA ALA A 651 4.26 25.77 36.58
C ALA A 651 4.16 27.30 36.80
N GLY A 652 5.20 27.93 37.35
CA GLY A 652 5.20 29.38 37.63
C GLY A 652 5.24 30.24 36.36
N LYS A 653 5.79 29.69 35.28
CA LYS A 653 5.93 30.36 33.98
C LYS A 653 5.16 29.65 32.86
N LEU A 654 4.12 28.91 33.19
CA LEU A 654 3.40 28.05 32.25
C LEU A 654 2.18 28.76 31.63
N ILE A 655 1.98 28.52 30.34
CA ILE A 655 0.77 28.87 29.58
C ILE A 655 0.16 27.58 29.01
N LEU A 656 -1.15 27.43 29.16
CA LEU A 656 -1.89 26.30 28.60
C LEU A 656 -2.91 26.79 27.58
N ALA A 657 -2.79 26.30 26.35
CA ALA A 657 -3.72 26.59 25.25
C ALA A 657 -4.45 25.31 24.79
N PRO A 658 -5.72 25.37 24.38
CA PRO A 658 -6.41 24.21 23.84
C PRO A 658 -5.75 23.72 22.55
N ASN A 659 -5.77 22.41 22.34
CA ASN A 659 -5.35 21.80 21.08
C ASN A 659 -6.11 22.41 19.89
N GLY A 660 -5.44 22.53 18.73
CA GLY A 660 -6.05 23.01 17.48
C GLY A 660 -6.11 24.52 17.31
N VAL A 661 -5.59 25.30 18.26
CA VAL A 661 -5.60 26.77 18.20
C VAL A 661 -4.28 27.34 17.65
N LEU A 662 -3.22 26.53 17.60
CA LEU A 662 -1.91 26.96 17.10
C LEU A 662 -1.84 27.00 15.56
N PRO A 663 -1.06 27.93 14.99
CA PRO A 663 -0.76 27.90 13.56
C PRO A 663 -0.07 26.59 13.14
N PRO A 664 -0.43 25.99 11.99
CA PRO A 664 0.08 24.67 11.57
C PRO A 664 1.59 24.64 11.34
N GLU A 665 2.20 25.79 11.07
CA GLU A 665 3.64 25.93 10.86
C GLU A 665 4.45 25.77 12.16
N ILE A 666 3.82 26.00 13.31
CA ILE A 666 4.43 25.98 14.64
C ILE A 666 3.92 24.79 15.46
N ALA A 667 2.72 24.28 15.13
CA ALA A 667 2.15 23.08 15.74
C ALA A 667 3.05 21.86 15.50
N GLN A 668 3.72 21.41 16.56
CA GLN A 668 4.55 20.21 16.57
C GLN A 668 4.15 19.31 17.71
N ILE A 669 3.58 18.16 17.40
CA ILE A 669 3.21 17.19 18.43
C ILE A 669 4.50 16.53 18.91
N ARG A 670 4.77 16.64 20.22
CA ARG A 670 5.96 16.03 20.84
C ARG A 670 5.63 14.89 21.77
N GLU A 671 4.37 14.83 22.19
CA GLU A 671 3.90 13.84 23.12
C GLU A 671 2.48 13.40 22.77
N VAL A 672 2.23 12.10 22.85
CA VAL A 672 0.90 11.49 22.77
C VAL A 672 0.72 10.57 23.97
N THR A 673 -0.38 10.75 24.69
CA THR A 673 -0.80 9.87 25.77
C THR A 673 -2.03 9.09 25.33
N VAL A 674 -1.95 7.76 25.37
CA VAL A 674 -3.04 6.84 25.06
C VAL A 674 -3.42 6.06 26.31
N VAL A 675 -4.68 6.16 26.73
CA VAL A 675 -5.24 5.33 27.79
C VAL A 675 -5.77 4.05 27.16
N THR A 676 -5.31 2.90 27.63
CA THR A 676 -5.65 1.60 27.04
C THR A 676 -6.96 1.05 27.63
N ALA A 677 -7.62 0.15 26.89
CA ALA A 677 -8.71 -0.66 27.41
C ALA A 677 -8.18 -1.65 28.48
N GLN A 678 -9.05 -2.10 29.40
CA GLN A 678 -8.66 -2.92 30.57
C GLN A 678 -8.13 -4.32 30.20
N ASP A 679 -8.41 -4.79 28.98
CA ASP A 679 -8.02 -6.07 28.42
C ASP A 679 -6.73 -6.00 27.59
N ALA A 680 -6.20 -4.80 27.34
CA ALA A 680 -5.00 -4.60 26.54
C ALA A 680 -3.73 -4.59 27.40
N ASP A 681 -2.75 -5.43 27.06
CA ASP A 681 -1.44 -5.41 27.69
C ASP A 681 -0.61 -4.21 27.21
N ALA A 682 -0.66 -3.13 27.98
CA ALA A 682 0.08 -1.90 27.71
C ALA A 682 1.60 -2.14 27.53
N LYS A 683 2.19 -3.15 28.18
CA LYS A 683 3.62 -3.44 28.04
C LYS A 683 3.95 -4.03 26.68
N SER A 684 3.12 -4.95 26.19
CA SER A 684 3.30 -5.54 24.86
C SER A 684 3.02 -4.50 23.78
N LEU A 685 1.96 -3.69 23.94
CA LEU A 685 1.67 -2.58 23.03
C LEU A 685 2.80 -1.54 22.99
N ALA A 686 3.39 -1.19 24.14
CA ALA A 686 4.51 -0.25 24.20
C ALA A 686 5.70 -0.71 23.35
N ARG A 687 5.97 -2.03 23.34
CA ARG A 687 7.03 -2.60 22.50
C ARG A 687 6.68 -2.47 21.03
N GLU A 688 5.47 -2.87 20.64
CA GLU A 688 5.00 -2.79 19.23
C GLU A 688 4.97 -1.34 18.72
N ILE A 689 4.52 -0.40 19.55
CA ILE A 689 4.45 1.03 19.25
C ILE A 689 5.84 1.65 19.15
N ALA A 690 6.77 1.30 20.04
CA ALA A 690 8.16 1.72 19.93
C ALA A 690 8.81 1.21 18.63
N PHE A 691 8.37 0.06 18.11
CA PHE A 691 8.75 -0.40 16.79
C PHE A 691 8.06 0.33 15.64
N MET A 692 6.92 1.00 15.84
CA MET A 692 6.21 1.70 14.76
C MET A 692 6.59 3.18 14.64
N PHE A 693 6.96 3.88 15.70
CA PHE A 693 7.25 5.31 15.64
C PHE A 693 8.74 5.60 15.42
N ARG A 694 9.08 6.44 14.42
CA ARG A 694 10.47 6.81 14.04
C ARG A 694 11.02 7.92 14.93
N HIS A 695 11.03 7.73 16.24
CA HIS A 695 11.53 8.72 17.19
C HIS A 695 12.64 8.13 18.04
#